data_AF-A0A5C6ARP7-F1
#
_entry.id   AF-A0A5C6ARP7-F1
#
_cell.length_a   1.000
_cell.length_b   1.000
_cell.length_c   1.000
_cell.angle_alpha   90.00
_cell.angle_beta   90.00
_cell.angle_gamma   90.00
#
_symmetry.space_group_name_H-M   'P 1'
#
loop_
_entity.id
_entity.type
_entity.pdbx_description
1 polymer ?
#
loop_
_entity_poly.entity_id
_entity_poly.type
_entity_poly.pdbx_seq_one_letter_code
_entity_poly.pdbx_strand_id
1 'polypeptide(L)'
;MGRLQSSIGLVTGTDIVGTVDQLMAISAQPRDRLLRKAQEIQGQQQQVASLTATVIGVQLAGNGIGVPGLFRSKAATSSNEAAVSVKTGDAPINGEHLIRTLQTAATHNVQSAQRFDTSDEALNLTGKITIQPSGFVDQKVQLSGLNDGLGVQPGKIRLTDRSGQSAEVDLTSARTIDDVLQAINDADVGISATTKNGKIRLIDQTGATDSNLKVEQLGSAETAADLGLWGIDEASSTVDGKAIDLPEGTNSLRGASLSQLGGGAGLTGLTEFDITLSDGSEATIDVSDTSSLGEVIDAINNSGLELIARINDAGNGIRLRDVSGGEGSFVISSDDETAAKLGIAGTAESDIIDGADLNLQTVTLETELASLNQGRGVGTGSFTIRDSSGATGAINIVADEIETIGDLVDKINGLSIDVTASLNEAGDGIQIEDTAGGVLELKITDTGTGKVAENLGLAGTAATSTATGSEAITIDITADDTLDSIVEKINTSGRYADASVLANDDGTFSLQIRSNKAGQAGRIGVNTEGLDLTLRTVSQAQDAVISLSTDGGTARFLSSSDGVFEDSVTGLNLTVKELSDEPVNISVEDDPDRIVTAIKRFADQYNKLQDKINEVTAFDADTNEVGLLFGSTETLRMQNGYGRLLTSRIRGSSFQSLAQVGVRLDETGKLKVDETKLKAALAEDLEGVEQFFNRKDPTTDKNIGMVGQLSDLADRYAGTNNGMLINKTLTLNNQLDRNGERVSAMNLRLAAQRERLLQNYYAMEEAIGKIQSNSSYASGISYIGFE
;
A
#
# COMPACT_ATOMS: atom_id res chain seq x y z
N MET A 1 73.25 -39.33 -6.75
CA MET A 1 74.30 -38.51 -7.41
C MET A 1 73.61 -37.57 -8.38
N GLY A 2 73.61 -36.27 -8.11
CA GLY A 2 72.95 -35.28 -8.96
C GLY A 2 73.70 -35.10 -10.26
N ARG A 3 73.09 -35.49 -11.39
CA ARG A 3 73.59 -35.15 -12.72
C ARG A 3 73.16 -33.71 -13.01
N LEU A 4 74.13 -32.82 -13.20
CA LEU A 4 73.91 -31.44 -13.63
C LEU A 4 73.19 -31.46 -15.00
N GLN A 5 71.93 -31.05 -15.02
CA GLN A 5 71.16 -30.80 -16.26
C GLN A 5 71.67 -29.51 -16.90
N SER A 6 72.72 -29.59 -17.70
CA SER A 6 73.16 -28.47 -18.54
C SER A 6 72.25 -28.38 -19.77
N SER A 7 71.72 -27.20 -20.08
CA SER A 7 70.93 -26.94 -21.29
C SER A 7 71.76 -27.05 -22.58
N ILE A 8 73.07 -26.88 -22.46
CA ILE A 8 74.05 -26.97 -23.54
C ILE A 8 74.94 -28.20 -23.30
N GLY A 9 75.21 -28.99 -24.33
CA GLY A 9 76.12 -30.13 -24.28
C GLY A 9 77.48 -29.71 -23.73
N LEU A 10 77.91 -30.30 -22.62
CA LEU A 10 79.14 -29.92 -21.92
C LEU A 10 80.40 -30.22 -22.74
N VAL A 11 80.31 -31.13 -23.71
CA VAL A 11 81.43 -31.59 -24.54
C VAL A 11 81.37 -31.01 -25.94
N THR A 12 80.16 -30.87 -26.51
CA THR A 12 79.96 -30.44 -27.89
C THR A 12 79.58 -28.97 -28.06
N GLY A 13 79.14 -28.30 -26.97
CA GLY A 13 78.59 -26.95 -27.03
C GLY A 13 77.22 -26.85 -27.73
N THR A 14 76.56 -27.98 -28.01
CA THR A 14 75.29 -28.01 -28.76
C THR A 14 74.09 -27.70 -27.88
N ASP A 15 73.11 -26.96 -28.41
CA ASP A 15 71.83 -26.69 -27.73
C ASP A 15 70.90 -27.90 -27.83
N ILE A 16 71.05 -28.80 -26.85
CA ILE A 16 70.29 -30.05 -26.77
C ILE A 16 68.81 -29.75 -26.50
N VAL A 17 68.53 -28.81 -25.60
CA VAL A 17 67.15 -28.49 -25.22
C VAL A 17 66.42 -27.83 -26.38
N GLY A 18 67.03 -26.86 -27.07
CA GLY A 18 66.45 -26.21 -28.24
C GLY A 18 66.21 -27.17 -29.41
N THR A 19 67.11 -28.13 -29.64
CA THR A 19 66.91 -29.15 -30.69
C THR A 19 65.78 -30.11 -30.34
N VAL A 20 65.69 -30.56 -29.08
CA VAL A 20 64.58 -31.39 -28.59
C VAL A 20 63.27 -30.62 -28.69
N ASP A 21 63.25 -29.33 -28.34
CA ASP A 21 62.05 -28.48 -28.47
C ASP A 21 61.56 -28.38 -29.91
N GLN A 22 62.45 -28.20 -30.88
CA GLN A 22 62.08 -28.19 -32.31
C GLN A 22 61.51 -29.53 -32.78
N LEU A 23 62.11 -30.66 -32.38
CA LEU A 23 61.60 -32.00 -32.72
C LEU A 23 60.25 -32.29 -32.04
N MET A 24 60.08 -31.80 -30.82
CA MET A 24 58.82 -31.89 -30.09
C MET A 24 57.73 -31.02 -30.72
N ALA A 25 58.06 -29.84 -31.24
CA ALA A 25 57.12 -28.96 -31.95
C ALA A 25 56.58 -29.63 -33.22
N ILE A 26 57.43 -30.30 -34.00
CA ILE A 26 56.98 -31.08 -35.17
C ILE A 26 56.11 -32.27 -34.74
N SER A 27 56.54 -33.01 -33.72
CA SER A 27 55.81 -34.16 -33.20
C SER A 27 54.45 -33.78 -32.60
N ALA A 28 54.30 -32.53 -32.14
CA ALA A 28 53.07 -31.99 -31.56
C ALA A 28 52.01 -31.53 -32.60
N GLN A 29 52.36 -31.37 -33.88
CA GLN A 29 51.43 -30.89 -34.91
C GLN A 29 50.09 -31.66 -35.00
N PRO A 30 50.03 -33.01 -34.85
CA PRO A 30 48.76 -33.74 -34.82
C PRO A 30 47.87 -33.36 -33.63
N ARG A 31 48.48 -33.12 -32.44
CA ARG A 31 47.77 -32.64 -31.25
C ARG A 31 47.26 -31.22 -31.47
N ASP A 32 48.08 -30.34 -32.01
CA ASP A 32 47.71 -28.93 -32.21
C ASP A 32 46.59 -28.77 -33.26
N ARG A 33 46.54 -29.67 -34.25
CA ARG A 33 45.37 -29.79 -35.17
C ARG A 33 44.10 -30.23 -34.43
N LEU A 34 44.19 -31.19 -33.51
CA LEU A 34 43.04 -31.60 -32.70
C LEU A 34 42.58 -30.51 -31.73
N LEU A 35 43.51 -29.74 -31.15
CA LEU A 35 43.20 -28.59 -30.29
C LEU A 35 42.46 -27.49 -31.07
N ARG A 36 42.95 -27.13 -32.27
CA ARG A 36 42.24 -26.17 -33.15
C ARG A 36 40.84 -26.67 -33.52
N LYS A 37 40.71 -27.95 -33.86
CA LYS A 37 39.40 -28.55 -34.14
C LYS A 37 38.48 -28.57 -32.91
N ALA A 38 39.02 -28.79 -31.71
CA ALA A 38 38.26 -28.69 -30.47
C ALA A 38 37.77 -27.26 -30.22
N GLN A 39 38.60 -26.24 -30.48
CA GLN A 39 38.19 -24.84 -30.41
C GLN A 39 37.07 -24.50 -31.40
N GLU A 40 37.15 -24.99 -32.65
CA GLU A 40 36.05 -24.85 -33.62
C GLU A 40 34.75 -25.50 -33.14
N ILE A 41 34.82 -26.73 -32.63
CA ILE A 41 33.63 -27.45 -32.09
C ILE A 41 33.03 -26.70 -30.89
N GLN A 42 33.88 -26.15 -30.02
CA GLN A 42 33.43 -25.32 -28.89
C GLN A 42 32.76 -24.03 -29.37
N GLY A 43 33.30 -23.37 -30.41
CA GLY A 43 32.65 -22.24 -31.06
C GLY A 43 31.29 -22.62 -31.65
N GLN A 44 31.19 -23.77 -32.35
CA GLN A 44 29.92 -24.29 -32.87
C GLN A 44 28.90 -24.54 -31.76
N GLN A 45 29.32 -25.08 -30.62
CA GLN A 45 28.44 -25.28 -29.48
C GLN A 45 27.87 -23.97 -28.95
N GLN A 46 28.68 -22.91 -28.85
CA GLN A 46 28.21 -21.59 -28.45
C GLN A 46 27.19 -21.02 -29.45
N GLN A 47 27.42 -21.20 -30.75
CA GLN A 47 26.47 -20.76 -31.78
C GLN A 47 25.16 -21.56 -31.74
N VAL A 48 25.21 -22.88 -31.51
CA VAL A 48 24.01 -23.73 -31.34
C VAL A 48 23.23 -23.32 -30.08
N ALA A 49 23.91 -23.03 -28.98
CA ALA A 49 23.27 -22.51 -27.77
C ALA A 49 22.60 -21.15 -28.02
N SER A 50 23.28 -20.25 -28.74
CA SER A 50 22.71 -18.96 -29.14
C SER A 50 21.48 -19.11 -30.05
N LEU A 51 21.52 -20.03 -31.02
CA LEU A 51 20.34 -20.37 -31.85
C LEU A 51 19.20 -20.97 -31.04
N THR A 52 19.51 -21.81 -30.05
CA THR A 52 18.50 -22.38 -29.15
C THR A 52 17.80 -21.27 -28.37
N ALA A 53 18.56 -20.30 -27.86
CA ALA A 53 18.02 -19.14 -27.15
C ALA A 53 17.13 -18.25 -28.05
N THR A 54 17.53 -18.01 -29.30
CA THR A 54 16.68 -17.21 -30.23
C THR A 54 15.41 -17.96 -30.64
N VAL A 55 15.46 -19.28 -30.84
CA VAL A 55 14.27 -20.12 -31.07
C VAL A 55 13.29 -20.04 -29.89
N ILE A 56 13.80 -20.16 -28.65
CA ILE A 56 12.98 -20.01 -27.43
C ILE A 56 12.41 -18.59 -27.34
N GLY A 57 13.20 -17.56 -27.68
CA GLY A 57 12.74 -16.17 -27.72
C GLY A 57 11.55 -15.96 -28.66
N VAL A 58 11.57 -16.58 -29.85
CA VAL A 58 10.44 -16.58 -30.80
C VAL A 58 9.22 -17.29 -30.21
N GLN A 59 9.42 -18.46 -29.59
CA GLN A 59 8.35 -19.22 -28.95
C GLN A 59 7.68 -18.43 -27.83
N LEU A 60 8.45 -17.81 -26.94
CA LEU A 60 7.93 -16.99 -25.85
C LEU A 60 7.16 -15.77 -26.37
N ALA A 61 7.69 -15.08 -27.38
CA ALA A 61 6.99 -13.94 -27.98
C ALA A 61 5.68 -14.37 -28.67
N GLY A 62 5.68 -15.51 -29.36
CA GLY A 62 4.46 -16.08 -29.93
C GLY A 62 3.44 -16.50 -28.87
N ASN A 63 3.88 -17.16 -27.80
CA ASN A 63 3.03 -17.53 -26.67
C ASN A 63 2.43 -16.32 -25.95
N GLY A 64 3.12 -15.17 -25.97
CA GLY A 64 2.57 -13.90 -25.48
C GLY A 64 1.34 -13.43 -26.28
N ILE A 65 1.33 -13.65 -27.59
CA ILE A 65 0.12 -13.46 -28.44
C ILE A 65 -0.93 -14.53 -28.10
N GLY A 66 -0.48 -15.70 -27.63
CA GLY A 66 -1.29 -16.83 -27.18
C GLY A 66 -2.27 -16.57 -26.03
N VAL A 67 -2.09 -15.48 -25.29
CA VAL A 67 -2.80 -15.23 -24.03
C VAL A 67 -4.21 -14.71 -24.31
N PRO A 68 -5.29 -15.38 -23.88
CA PRO A 68 -6.67 -14.93 -24.12
C PRO A 68 -6.96 -13.52 -23.55
N GLY A 69 -6.34 -13.17 -22.42
CA GLY A 69 -6.46 -11.84 -21.81
C GLY A 69 -5.92 -10.70 -22.67
N LEU A 70 -5.03 -11.00 -23.65
CA LEU A 70 -4.51 -9.98 -24.57
C LEU A 70 -5.59 -9.49 -25.53
N PHE A 71 -6.48 -10.36 -26.01
CA PHE A 71 -7.56 -10.00 -26.94
C PHE A 71 -8.79 -9.42 -26.24
N ARG A 72 -8.87 -9.58 -24.91
CA ARG A 72 -9.91 -8.98 -24.06
C ARG A 72 -9.43 -7.71 -23.36
N SER A 73 -8.20 -7.28 -23.62
CA SER A 73 -7.66 -6.12 -22.92
C SER A 73 -8.40 -4.86 -23.32
N LYS A 74 -8.84 -4.11 -22.33
CA LYS A 74 -9.45 -2.80 -22.50
C LYS A 74 -8.50 -1.71 -22.05
N ALA A 75 -8.63 -0.54 -22.65
CA ALA A 75 -8.02 0.70 -22.22
C ALA A 75 -9.12 1.57 -21.58
N ALA A 76 -8.79 2.19 -20.46
CA ALA A 76 -9.61 3.21 -19.85
C ALA A 76 -8.87 4.54 -19.95
N THR A 77 -9.55 5.59 -20.39
CA THR A 77 -8.99 6.94 -20.53
C THR A 77 -9.82 7.92 -19.73
N SER A 78 -9.16 8.89 -19.09
CA SER A 78 -9.83 9.94 -18.32
C SER A 78 -9.81 11.25 -19.08
N SER A 79 -10.94 11.96 -19.10
CA SER A 79 -11.00 13.32 -19.64
C SER A 79 -10.20 14.33 -18.81
N ASN A 80 -9.87 14.00 -17.55
CA ASN A 80 -9.04 14.81 -16.66
C ASN A 80 -8.19 13.91 -15.74
N GLU A 81 -7.01 13.51 -16.21
CA GLU A 81 -6.06 12.67 -15.44
C GLU A 81 -5.41 13.36 -14.23
N ALA A 82 -5.49 14.70 -14.16
CA ALA A 82 -5.02 15.47 -13.02
C ALA A 82 -5.97 15.28 -11.82
N ALA A 83 -7.29 15.32 -12.07
CA ALA A 83 -8.32 15.05 -11.06
C ALA A 83 -8.50 13.57 -10.75
N VAL A 84 -8.76 12.75 -11.79
CA VAL A 84 -9.04 11.32 -11.64
C VAL A 84 -8.24 10.52 -12.66
N SER A 85 -7.34 9.67 -12.18
CA SER A 85 -6.70 8.65 -13.03
C SER A 85 -7.44 7.34 -12.92
N VAL A 86 -7.51 6.61 -14.04
CA VAL A 86 -8.17 5.31 -14.14
C VAL A 86 -7.18 4.23 -14.56
N LYS A 87 -7.36 3.04 -14.00
CA LYS A 87 -6.78 1.79 -14.50
C LYS A 87 -7.89 0.77 -14.68
N THR A 88 -7.69 -0.14 -15.63
CA THR A 88 -8.58 -1.29 -15.79
C THR A 88 -8.26 -2.34 -14.74
N GLY A 89 -9.28 -2.72 -13.95
CA GLY A 89 -9.26 -3.84 -13.02
C GLY A 89 -9.72 -5.12 -13.72
N ASP A 90 -10.42 -5.99 -12.98
CA ASP A 90 -10.94 -7.24 -13.52
C ASP A 90 -12.21 -7.01 -14.35
N ALA A 91 -12.22 -7.52 -15.58
CA ALA A 91 -13.36 -7.49 -16.51
C ALA A 91 -14.02 -6.09 -16.67
N PRO A 92 -13.25 -5.07 -17.09
CA PRO A 92 -13.78 -3.71 -17.26
C PRO A 92 -14.91 -3.66 -18.29
N ILE A 93 -15.98 -2.93 -17.95
CA ILE A 93 -17.16 -2.77 -18.81
C ILE A 93 -16.92 -1.63 -19.81
N ASN A 94 -17.06 -1.94 -21.11
CA ASN A 94 -17.02 -0.93 -22.18
C ASN A 94 -18.14 0.11 -22.01
N GLY A 95 -17.84 1.37 -22.29
CA GLY A 95 -18.79 2.47 -22.24
C GLY A 95 -18.22 3.71 -21.58
N GLU A 96 -19.06 4.72 -21.42
CA GLU A 96 -18.72 5.96 -20.75
C GLU A 96 -19.18 5.91 -19.29
N HIS A 97 -18.25 6.25 -18.40
CA HIS A 97 -18.48 6.31 -16.96
C HIS A 97 -18.22 7.74 -16.48
N LEU A 98 -19.27 8.37 -15.95
CA LEU A 98 -19.18 9.74 -15.48
C LEU A 98 -18.89 9.76 -13.98
N ILE A 99 -17.83 10.46 -13.60
CA ILE A 99 -17.37 10.62 -12.21
C ILE A 99 -17.51 12.06 -11.78
N ARG A 100 -18.02 12.28 -10.57
CA ARG A 100 -17.88 13.56 -9.88
C ARG A 100 -17.13 13.36 -8.58
N THR A 101 -16.04 14.10 -8.42
CA THR A 101 -15.27 14.16 -7.19
C THR A 101 -15.97 15.09 -6.22
N LEU A 102 -16.56 14.55 -5.16
CA LEU A 102 -17.29 15.34 -4.17
C LEU A 102 -16.40 15.74 -3.00
N GLN A 103 -15.46 14.86 -2.66
CA GLN A 103 -14.56 15.03 -1.53
C GLN A 103 -13.25 14.27 -1.79
N THR A 104 -12.11 14.85 -1.41
CA THR A 104 -10.81 14.17 -1.42
C THR A 104 -10.51 13.57 -0.05
N ALA A 105 -9.73 12.49 -0.05
CA ALA A 105 -9.22 11.91 1.18
C ALA A 105 -8.24 12.89 1.83
N ALA A 106 -8.37 13.09 3.13
CA ALA A 106 -7.44 13.89 3.91
C ALA A 106 -6.91 13.10 5.10
N THR A 107 -5.70 13.46 5.54
CA THR A 107 -5.08 12.93 6.75
C THR A 107 -5.27 13.93 7.88
N HIS A 108 -5.56 13.45 9.09
CA HIS A 108 -5.66 14.34 10.25
C HIS A 108 -4.29 14.95 10.56
N ASN A 109 -4.25 16.27 10.72
CA ASN A 109 -3.03 17.02 10.97
C ASN A 109 -3.28 18.11 12.02
N VAL A 110 -2.48 18.10 13.07
CA VAL A 110 -2.53 19.03 14.20
C VAL A 110 -1.21 19.78 14.26
N GLN A 111 -1.26 21.08 14.54
CA GLN A 111 -0.08 21.93 14.66
C GLN A 111 -0.15 22.77 15.94
N SER A 112 1.00 23.06 16.54
CA SER A 112 1.08 24.04 17.63
C SER A 112 0.71 25.44 17.12
N ALA A 113 -0.20 26.11 17.82
CA ALA A 113 -0.52 27.51 17.56
C ALA A 113 0.62 28.44 18.00
N GLN A 114 1.31 28.05 19.08
CA GLN A 114 2.54 28.69 19.51
C GLN A 114 3.68 28.41 18.52
N ARG A 115 4.54 29.41 18.37
CA ARG A 115 5.76 29.38 17.56
C ARG A 115 6.96 29.48 18.49
N PHE A 116 7.97 28.69 18.21
CA PHE A 116 9.17 28.57 19.02
C PHE A 116 10.37 29.10 18.24
N ASP A 117 11.27 29.80 18.90
CA ASP A 117 12.46 30.37 18.23
C ASP A 117 13.49 29.28 17.89
N THR A 118 13.49 28.17 18.62
CA THR A 118 14.43 27.04 18.50
C THR A 118 13.69 25.70 18.62
N SER A 119 14.28 24.62 18.09
CA SER A 119 13.76 23.25 18.23
C SER A 119 14.45 22.45 19.34
N ASP A 120 15.65 22.89 19.73
CA ASP A 120 16.60 22.16 20.56
C ASP A 120 16.82 22.76 21.95
N GLU A 121 16.10 23.82 22.31
CA GLU A 121 16.10 24.36 23.68
C GLU A 121 14.92 23.83 24.50
N ALA A 122 15.14 23.74 25.82
CA ALA A 122 14.14 23.25 26.76
C ALA A 122 12.94 24.21 26.81
N LEU A 123 11.73 23.65 26.66
CA LEU A 123 10.50 24.44 26.62
C LEU A 123 10.05 24.90 28.02
N ASN A 124 10.60 24.31 29.09
CA ASN A 124 10.19 24.54 30.48
C ASN A 124 8.69 24.29 30.72
N LEU A 125 8.11 23.39 29.91
CA LEU A 125 6.72 22.96 30.04
C LEU A 125 6.66 21.62 30.76
N THR A 126 5.64 21.43 31.58
CA THR A 126 5.40 20.15 32.27
C THR A 126 3.96 19.76 32.07
N GLY A 127 3.68 18.52 31.73
CA GLY A 127 2.31 18.06 31.50
C GLY A 127 2.28 16.81 30.65
N LYS A 128 1.16 16.56 30.00
CA LYS A 128 0.95 15.36 29.18
C LYS A 128 0.38 15.71 27.83
N ILE A 129 0.78 14.95 26.81
CA ILE A 129 0.15 14.93 25.49
C ILE A 129 -0.56 13.59 25.34
N THR A 130 -1.87 13.61 25.16
CA THR A 130 -2.67 12.41 24.93
C THR A 130 -3.14 12.37 23.49
N ILE A 131 -2.84 11.29 22.78
CA ILE A 131 -3.26 11.04 21.39
C ILE A 131 -4.28 9.91 21.37
N GLN A 132 -5.49 10.18 20.92
CA GLN A 132 -6.60 9.24 20.88
C GLN A 132 -7.10 9.00 19.45
N PRO A 133 -7.31 7.75 19.03
CA PRO A 133 -7.84 7.44 17.70
C PRO A 133 -9.38 7.44 17.63
N SER A 134 -10.04 7.52 18.78
CA SER A 134 -11.49 7.32 18.94
C SER A 134 -12.02 8.22 20.06
N GLY A 135 -13.31 8.13 20.40
CA GLY A 135 -13.90 8.88 21.52
C GLY A 135 -14.39 10.28 21.14
N PHE A 136 -14.51 10.56 19.84
CA PHE A 136 -14.97 11.87 19.38
C PHE A 136 -16.44 12.11 19.70
N VAL A 137 -16.73 13.23 20.36
CA VAL A 137 -18.07 13.65 20.79
C VAL A 137 -18.80 14.53 19.77
N ASP A 138 -18.12 14.94 18.69
CA ASP A 138 -18.66 15.74 17.59
C ASP A 138 -19.33 14.90 16.49
N GLN A 139 -19.88 13.74 16.86
CA GLN A 139 -20.55 12.86 15.91
C GLN A 139 -21.73 13.59 15.25
N LYS A 140 -21.55 13.93 13.98
CA LYS A 140 -22.61 14.50 13.15
C LYS A 140 -23.48 13.37 12.62
N VAL A 141 -24.76 13.38 12.97
CA VAL A 141 -25.71 12.41 12.46
C VAL A 141 -26.01 12.72 10.99
N GLN A 142 -25.66 11.79 10.09
CA GLN A 142 -25.94 11.92 8.66
C GLN A 142 -27.41 11.69 8.38
N LEU A 143 -28.00 12.54 7.53
CA LEU A 143 -29.39 12.44 7.12
C LEU A 143 -29.71 11.13 6.39
N SER A 144 -28.74 10.52 5.71
CA SER A 144 -28.88 9.23 5.03
C SER A 144 -29.05 8.05 5.99
N GLY A 145 -28.56 8.17 7.23
CA GLY A 145 -28.61 7.11 8.24
C GLY A 145 -29.87 7.11 9.11
N LEU A 146 -30.70 8.16 9.02
CA LEU A 146 -31.91 8.30 9.83
C LEU A 146 -33.03 7.36 9.36
N ASN A 147 -34.03 7.15 10.21
CA ASN A 147 -35.23 6.37 9.89
C ASN A 147 -34.90 4.94 9.45
N ASP A 148 -34.12 4.23 10.27
CA ASP A 148 -33.62 2.86 9.99
C ASP A 148 -32.85 2.75 8.65
N GLY A 149 -32.11 3.82 8.28
CA GLY A 149 -31.33 3.89 7.05
C GLY A 149 -32.14 4.19 5.79
N LEU A 150 -33.43 4.54 5.91
CA LEU A 150 -34.21 5.09 4.80
C LEU A 150 -33.78 6.52 4.45
N GLY A 151 -33.21 7.22 5.42
CA GLY A 151 -32.70 8.57 5.32
C GLY A 151 -33.78 9.65 5.29
N VAL A 152 -33.37 10.86 4.92
CA VAL A 152 -34.24 12.03 4.73
C VAL A 152 -34.22 12.44 3.26
N GLN A 153 -35.40 12.60 2.66
CA GLN A 153 -35.50 13.06 1.28
C GLN A 153 -35.15 14.55 1.16
N PRO A 154 -34.31 14.95 0.19
CA PRO A 154 -33.98 16.36 -0.03
C PRO A 154 -35.22 17.13 -0.50
N GLY A 155 -35.51 18.26 0.14
CA GLY A 155 -36.69 19.07 -0.17
C GLY A 155 -36.72 20.41 0.55
N LYS A 156 -37.88 21.06 0.53
CA LYS A 156 -38.10 22.37 1.15
C LYS A 156 -39.22 22.31 2.17
N ILE A 157 -39.10 23.08 3.24
CA ILE A 157 -40.14 23.21 4.27
C ILE A 157 -40.49 24.69 4.43
N ARG A 158 -41.71 25.00 4.91
CA ARG A 158 -42.10 26.33 5.33
C ARG A 158 -42.35 26.34 6.83
N LEU A 159 -41.80 27.33 7.51
CA LEU A 159 -41.96 27.56 8.94
C LEU A 159 -42.76 28.84 9.15
N THR A 160 -43.71 28.82 10.08
CA THR A 160 -44.50 30.01 10.48
C THR A 160 -44.37 30.23 11.98
N ASP A 161 -43.92 31.42 12.39
CA ASP A 161 -43.77 31.78 13.81
C ASP A 161 -45.10 32.24 14.45
N ARG A 162 -45.06 32.56 15.74
CA ARG A 162 -46.25 33.00 16.47
C ARG A 162 -46.66 34.44 16.19
N SER A 163 -45.82 35.22 15.49
CA SER A 163 -46.17 36.54 14.96
C SER A 163 -46.92 36.44 13.62
N GLY A 164 -46.92 35.25 13.01
CA GLY A 164 -47.52 34.96 11.71
C GLY A 164 -46.59 35.20 10.52
N GLN A 165 -45.31 35.48 10.76
CA GLN A 165 -44.31 35.52 9.69
C GLN A 165 -43.93 34.10 9.26
N SER A 166 -43.63 33.91 7.98
CA SER A 166 -43.25 32.61 7.44
C SER A 166 -42.03 32.69 6.55
N ALA A 167 -41.14 31.69 6.67
CA ALA A 167 -39.95 31.54 5.84
C ALA A 167 -39.92 30.16 5.17
N GLU A 168 -39.39 30.10 3.95
CA GLU A 168 -39.09 28.83 3.27
C GLU A 168 -37.64 28.44 3.52
N VAL A 169 -37.43 27.20 3.96
CA VAL A 169 -36.11 26.63 4.25
C VAL A 169 -35.79 25.58 3.20
N ASP A 170 -34.67 25.74 2.51
CA ASP A 170 -34.18 24.81 1.50
C ASP A 170 -33.19 23.82 2.12
N LEU A 171 -33.57 22.54 2.19
CA LEU A 171 -32.77 21.47 2.78
C LEU A 171 -32.18 20.54 1.72
N THR A 172 -32.24 20.91 0.43
CA THR A 172 -31.78 20.03 -0.66
C THR A 172 -30.27 19.76 -0.65
N SER A 173 -29.48 20.68 -0.08
CA SER A 173 -28.03 20.55 0.10
C SER A 173 -27.62 20.05 1.49
N ALA A 174 -28.56 19.91 2.43
CA ALA A 174 -28.28 19.45 3.78
C ALA A 174 -27.85 17.98 3.77
N ARG A 175 -26.86 17.62 4.59
CA ARG A 175 -26.33 16.25 4.68
C ARG A 175 -26.35 15.71 6.10
N THR A 176 -26.35 16.59 7.09
CA THR A 176 -26.37 16.26 8.52
C THR A 176 -27.52 16.96 9.24
N ILE A 177 -27.86 16.48 10.43
CA ILE A 177 -28.84 17.16 11.31
C ILE A 177 -28.40 18.59 11.64
N ASP A 178 -27.09 18.83 11.81
CA ASP A 178 -26.57 20.18 12.06
C ASP A 178 -26.88 21.12 10.89
N ASP A 179 -26.74 20.66 9.64
CA ASP A 179 -27.07 21.47 8.45
C ASP A 179 -28.57 21.82 8.43
N VAL A 180 -29.44 20.91 8.87
CA VAL A 180 -30.89 21.14 8.96
C VAL A 180 -31.21 22.17 10.02
N LEU A 181 -30.66 22.02 11.23
CA LEU A 181 -30.88 22.95 12.33
C LEU A 181 -30.33 24.34 11.98
N GLN A 182 -29.15 24.40 11.38
CA GLN A 182 -28.58 25.65 10.90
C GLN A 182 -29.48 26.30 9.85
N ALA A 183 -29.93 25.55 8.83
CA ALA A 183 -30.83 26.10 7.81
C ALA A 183 -32.15 26.63 8.40
N ILE A 184 -32.66 26.00 9.47
CA ILE A 184 -33.84 26.50 10.19
C ILE A 184 -33.52 27.76 10.99
N ASN A 185 -32.41 27.78 11.73
CA ASN A 185 -31.99 28.92 12.56
C ASN A 185 -31.56 30.15 11.73
N ASP A 186 -31.03 29.93 10.51
CA ASP A 186 -30.64 30.98 9.57
C ASP A 186 -31.84 31.52 8.75
N ALA A 187 -33.01 30.89 8.90
CA ALA A 187 -34.22 31.36 8.23
C ALA A 187 -34.68 32.69 8.82
N ASP A 188 -35.13 33.62 7.96
CA ASP A 188 -35.63 34.94 8.37
C ASP A 188 -37.05 34.84 8.97
N VAL A 189 -37.15 34.12 10.09
CA VAL A 189 -38.37 33.86 10.87
C VAL A 189 -37.97 33.72 12.34
N GLY A 190 -38.78 34.21 13.28
CA GLY A 190 -38.43 34.24 14.71
C GLY A 190 -38.47 32.87 15.42
N ILE A 191 -37.95 31.83 14.78
CA ILE A 191 -37.95 30.44 15.26
C ILE A 191 -36.50 29.98 15.43
N SER A 192 -36.20 29.42 16.59
CA SER A 192 -34.98 28.66 16.82
C SER A 192 -35.28 27.15 16.85
N ALA A 193 -34.47 26.36 16.16
CA ALA A 193 -34.47 24.91 16.22
C ALA A 193 -33.31 24.39 17.07
N THR A 194 -33.64 23.49 17.99
CA THR A 194 -32.69 22.69 18.77
C THR A 194 -33.17 21.23 18.78
N THR A 195 -32.56 20.38 19.60
CA THR A 195 -33.01 19.00 19.79
C THR A 195 -33.36 18.74 21.25
N LYS A 196 -34.24 17.76 21.49
CA LYS A 196 -34.46 17.19 22.82
C LYS A 196 -34.81 15.72 22.69
N ASN A 197 -34.06 14.84 23.35
CA ASN A 197 -34.34 13.40 23.42
C ASN A 197 -34.61 12.77 22.04
N GLY A 198 -33.75 13.02 21.05
CA GLY A 198 -33.91 12.44 19.71
C GLY A 198 -35.03 13.06 18.86
N LYS A 199 -35.53 14.25 19.24
CA LYS A 199 -36.52 15.04 18.50
C LYS A 199 -35.95 16.40 18.13
N ILE A 200 -36.41 16.98 17.03
CA ILE A 200 -36.21 18.39 16.75
C ILE A 200 -37.24 19.20 17.52
N ARG A 201 -36.79 20.21 18.27
CA ARG A 201 -37.60 21.14 19.05
C ARG A 201 -37.55 22.51 18.40
N LEU A 202 -38.71 23.10 18.15
CA LEU A 202 -38.84 24.46 17.66
C LEU A 202 -39.27 25.39 18.80
N ILE A 203 -38.61 26.54 18.91
CA ILE A 203 -38.83 27.56 19.93
C ILE A 203 -39.11 28.88 19.22
N ASP A 204 -40.27 29.48 19.49
CA ASP A 204 -40.58 30.83 19.05
C ASP A 204 -39.86 31.85 19.94
N GLN A 205 -39.09 32.73 19.33
CA GLN A 205 -38.35 33.80 20.01
C GLN A 205 -39.11 35.13 20.00
N THR A 206 -40.24 35.21 19.29
CA THR A 206 -41.01 36.45 19.13
C THR A 206 -41.82 36.81 20.37
N GLY A 207 -42.27 35.80 21.12
CA GLY A 207 -43.17 35.97 22.26
C GLY A 207 -44.59 36.41 21.86
N ALA A 208 -44.90 36.42 20.57
CA ALA A 208 -46.22 36.77 20.04
C ALA A 208 -47.22 35.62 20.21
N THR A 209 -48.51 35.92 20.00
CA THR A 209 -49.60 34.93 20.10
C THR A 209 -50.61 35.05 18.96
N ASP A 210 -50.24 35.76 17.89
CA ASP A 210 -51.13 36.10 16.77
C ASP A 210 -51.37 34.91 15.82
N SER A 211 -50.44 33.96 15.80
CA SER A 211 -50.52 32.70 15.05
C SER A 211 -50.03 31.52 15.90
N ASN A 212 -50.34 30.32 15.44
CA ASN A 212 -49.69 29.09 15.92
C ASN A 212 -48.31 28.95 15.28
N LEU A 213 -47.43 28.21 15.95
CA LEU A 213 -46.17 27.75 15.37
C LEU A 213 -46.49 26.62 14.39
N LYS A 214 -46.11 26.77 13.11
CA LYS A 214 -46.47 25.81 12.05
C LYS A 214 -45.29 25.34 11.22
N VAL A 215 -45.35 24.09 10.76
CA VAL A 215 -44.44 23.52 9.77
C VAL A 215 -45.23 22.92 8.61
N GLU A 216 -44.95 23.37 7.39
CA GLU A 216 -45.56 22.86 6.16
C GLU A 216 -44.50 22.23 5.25
N GLN A 217 -44.84 21.11 4.61
CA GLN A 217 -44.01 20.53 3.55
C GLN A 217 -44.22 21.28 2.24
N LEU A 218 -43.13 21.59 1.52
CA LEU A 218 -43.20 22.13 0.16
C LEU A 218 -42.73 21.09 -0.86
N GLY A 219 -43.47 20.99 -1.97
CA GLY A 219 -43.15 20.07 -3.06
C GLY A 219 -43.72 18.65 -2.88
N SER A 220 -43.05 17.66 -3.47
CA SER A 220 -43.45 16.24 -3.45
C SER A 220 -42.55 15.34 -2.59
N ALA A 221 -41.52 15.92 -1.96
CA ALA A 221 -40.65 15.22 -1.02
C ALA A 221 -41.31 15.09 0.36
N GLU A 222 -40.89 14.10 1.15
CA GLU A 222 -41.39 13.83 2.51
C GLU A 222 -40.47 14.42 3.60
N THR A 223 -39.63 15.41 3.27
CA THR A 223 -38.58 15.99 4.13
C THR A 223 -39.03 16.33 5.56
N ALA A 224 -40.15 17.03 5.74
CA ALA A 224 -40.68 17.42 7.04
C ALA A 224 -41.18 16.20 7.83
N ALA A 225 -41.67 15.16 7.16
CA ALA A 225 -42.11 13.92 7.80
C ALA A 225 -40.91 13.08 8.25
N ASP A 226 -39.91 12.95 7.38
CA ASP A 226 -38.64 12.24 7.66
C ASP A 226 -37.86 12.90 8.83
N LEU A 227 -38.00 14.21 9.01
CA LEU A 227 -37.43 14.98 10.13
C LEU A 227 -38.34 15.04 11.37
N GLY A 228 -39.49 14.37 11.36
CA GLY A 228 -40.44 14.36 12.47
C GLY A 228 -41.16 15.69 12.73
N LEU A 229 -41.05 16.69 11.85
CA LEU A 229 -41.64 18.02 11.98
C LEU A 229 -43.03 18.15 11.33
N TRP A 230 -43.45 17.16 10.55
CA TRP A 230 -44.71 17.22 9.82
C TRP A 230 -45.94 17.23 10.73
N GLY A 231 -46.85 18.17 10.49
CA GLY A 231 -48.12 18.30 11.19
C GLY A 231 -48.08 19.19 12.44
N ILE A 232 -46.98 19.91 12.68
CA ILE A 232 -46.90 20.93 13.73
C ILE A 232 -47.82 22.11 13.35
N ASP A 233 -48.84 22.36 14.19
CA ASP A 233 -49.72 23.53 14.17
C ASP A 233 -50.24 23.76 15.60
N GLU A 234 -49.39 24.32 16.47
CA GLU A 234 -49.64 24.36 17.91
C GLU A 234 -49.62 25.79 18.46
N ALA A 235 -50.54 26.06 19.40
CA ALA A 235 -50.62 27.34 20.11
C ALA A 235 -49.63 27.42 21.28
N SER A 236 -48.40 26.92 21.10
CA SER A 236 -47.31 26.95 22.08
C SER A 236 -46.09 27.72 21.54
N SER A 237 -45.29 28.31 22.43
CA SER A 237 -43.98 28.91 22.11
C SER A 237 -42.86 27.87 21.99
N THR A 238 -43.11 26.64 22.39
CA THR A 238 -42.18 25.52 22.23
C THR A 238 -42.94 24.28 21.80
N VAL A 239 -42.47 23.64 20.73
CA VAL A 239 -43.07 22.42 20.18
C VAL A 239 -41.98 21.40 19.88
N ASP A 240 -42.18 20.18 20.36
CA ASP A 240 -41.34 19.04 20.04
C ASP A 240 -41.92 18.31 18.83
N GLY A 241 -41.07 17.97 17.86
CA GLY A 241 -41.41 17.06 16.77
C GLY A 241 -41.63 15.62 17.26
N LYS A 242 -41.80 14.73 16.29
CA LYS A 242 -41.81 13.28 16.54
C LYS A 242 -40.38 12.77 16.74
N ALA A 243 -40.27 11.64 17.44
CA ALA A 243 -38.99 10.95 17.59
C ALA A 243 -38.52 10.48 16.21
N ILE A 244 -37.22 10.69 15.95
CA ILE A 244 -36.55 10.21 14.75
C ILE A 244 -35.81 8.94 15.14
N ASP A 245 -35.96 7.88 14.35
CA ASP A 245 -35.23 6.64 14.59
C ASP A 245 -33.76 6.85 14.20
N LEU A 246 -32.88 6.59 15.16
CA LEU A 246 -31.44 6.82 15.04
C LEU A 246 -30.73 5.52 14.64
N PRO A 247 -29.66 5.59 13.83
CA PRO A 247 -28.83 4.43 13.53
C PRO A 247 -28.27 3.77 14.80
N GLU A 248 -28.04 2.45 14.76
CA GLU A 248 -27.45 1.70 15.87
C GLU A 248 -26.15 2.36 16.37
N GLY A 249 -26.03 2.51 17.70
CA GLY A 249 -24.89 3.17 18.34
C GLY A 249 -24.99 4.69 18.45
N THR A 250 -25.93 5.35 17.75
CA THR A 250 -26.22 6.78 17.92
C THR A 250 -27.40 6.99 18.87
N ASN A 251 -27.15 7.70 19.98
CA ASN A 251 -28.15 7.92 21.03
C ASN A 251 -28.62 9.38 21.13
N SER A 252 -28.09 10.27 20.28
CA SER A 252 -28.47 11.68 20.21
C SER A 252 -28.45 12.16 18.76
N LEU A 253 -29.31 13.12 18.45
CA LEU A 253 -29.33 13.84 17.18
C LEU A 253 -28.18 14.86 17.07
N ARG A 254 -27.63 15.29 18.20
CA ARG A 254 -26.55 16.28 18.29
C ARG A 254 -25.46 15.83 19.26
N GLY A 255 -24.31 15.47 18.70
CA GLY A 255 -23.13 15.05 19.45
C GLY A 255 -23.35 13.81 20.32
N ALA A 256 -22.40 13.52 21.20
CA ALA A 256 -22.48 12.39 22.13
C ALA A 256 -23.61 12.55 23.17
N SER A 257 -24.26 11.43 23.52
CA SER A 257 -25.19 11.40 24.65
C SER A 257 -24.42 11.47 25.96
N LEU A 258 -24.93 12.25 26.93
CA LEU A 258 -24.32 12.36 28.26
C LEU A 258 -24.27 11.01 29.00
N SER A 259 -25.15 10.07 28.65
CA SER A 259 -25.18 8.71 29.21
C SER A 259 -24.02 7.83 28.74
N GLN A 260 -23.38 8.15 27.60
CA GLN A 260 -22.26 7.40 27.04
C GLN A 260 -20.89 7.94 27.44
N LEU A 261 -20.86 9.11 28.07
CA LEU A 261 -19.65 9.78 28.54
C LEU A 261 -19.23 9.24 29.91
N GLY A 262 -18.02 9.60 30.35
CA GLY A 262 -17.44 9.09 31.60
C GLY A 262 -17.18 7.59 31.56
N GLY A 263 -16.69 7.09 30.42
CA GLY A 263 -16.38 5.67 30.19
C GLY A 263 -17.60 4.76 30.11
N GLY A 264 -18.78 5.33 29.85
CA GLY A 264 -20.05 4.60 29.79
C GLY A 264 -20.81 4.53 31.12
N ALA A 265 -20.26 5.12 32.19
CA ALA A 265 -21.00 5.31 33.45
C ALA A 265 -22.09 6.40 33.34
N GLY A 266 -21.93 7.31 32.38
CA GLY A 266 -22.78 8.47 32.16
C GLY A 266 -22.47 9.63 33.10
N LEU A 267 -22.57 10.85 32.58
CA LEU A 267 -22.49 12.07 33.39
C LEU A 267 -23.82 12.27 34.13
N THR A 268 -23.96 11.61 35.28
CA THR A 268 -25.17 11.68 36.10
C THR A 268 -25.06 12.71 37.21
N GLY A 269 -26.21 13.26 37.62
CA GLY A 269 -26.32 14.24 38.71
C GLY A 269 -25.78 15.62 38.35
N LEU A 270 -25.84 15.99 37.06
CA LEU A 270 -25.53 17.36 36.63
C LEU A 270 -26.63 18.31 37.09
N THR A 271 -26.24 19.45 37.64
CA THR A 271 -27.18 20.49 38.09
C THR A 271 -26.89 21.81 37.39
N GLU A 272 -26.33 22.78 38.11
CA GLU A 272 -25.96 24.09 37.62
C GLU A 272 -24.49 24.38 37.86
N PHE A 273 -23.92 25.29 37.07
CA PHE A 273 -22.59 25.81 37.28
C PHE A 273 -22.53 27.28 36.89
N ASP A 274 -21.60 28.01 37.50
CA ASP A 274 -21.41 29.43 37.28
C ASP A 274 -20.25 29.68 36.31
N ILE A 275 -20.48 30.61 35.40
CA ILE A 275 -19.46 31.18 34.53
C ILE A 275 -19.30 32.65 34.90
N THR A 276 -18.05 33.08 35.14
CA THR A 276 -17.67 34.48 35.29
C THR A 276 -16.68 34.86 34.20
N LEU A 277 -17.04 35.83 33.36
CA LEU A 277 -16.18 36.35 32.30
C LEU A 277 -15.16 37.36 32.83
N SER A 278 -14.15 37.65 32.00
CA SER A 278 -13.11 38.63 32.30
C SER A 278 -13.63 40.07 32.47
N ASP A 279 -14.80 40.40 31.91
CA ASP A 279 -15.46 41.70 32.11
C ASP A 279 -16.26 41.79 33.44
N GLY A 280 -16.32 40.67 34.18
CA GLY A 280 -17.05 40.54 35.44
C GLY A 280 -18.54 40.20 35.28
N SER A 281 -19.03 39.97 34.06
CA SER A 281 -20.36 39.40 33.85
C SER A 281 -20.39 37.94 34.31
N GLU A 282 -21.51 37.54 34.92
CA GLU A 282 -21.70 36.20 35.46
C GLU A 282 -23.08 35.65 35.08
N ALA A 283 -23.13 34.33 34.81
CA ALA A 283 -24.37 33.62 34.61
C ALA A 283 -24.29 32.21 35.18
N THR A 284 -25.38 31.77 35.79
CA THR A 284 -25.58 30.39 36.23
C THR A 284 -26.24 29.60 35.10
N ILE A 285 -25.64 28.49 34.72
CA ILE A 285 -26.08 27.63 33.62
C ILE A 285 -26.69 26.36 34.20
N ASP A 286 -27.99 26.14 33.96
CA ASP A 286 -28.68 24.91 34.33
C ASP A 286 -28.58 23.88 33.19
N VAL A 287 -27.98 22.72 33.50
CA VAL A 287 -27.83 21.59 32.57
C VAL A 287 -28.57 20.34 33.05
N SER A 288 -29.40 20.44 34.09
CA SER A 288 -30.11 19.30 34.70
C SER A 288 -31.07 18.59 33.75
N ASP A 289 -31.64 19.32 32.79
CA ASP A 289 -32.57 18.82 31.78
C ASP A 289 -31.91 18.41 30.45
N THR A 290 -30.58 18.46 30.36
CA THR A 290 -29.83 18.15 29.14
C THR A 290 -29.54 16.65 29.01
N SER A 291 -29.55 16.15 27.77
CA SER A 291 -29.39 14.73 27.43
C SER A 291 -28.21 14.45 26.50
N SER A 292 -27.67 15.50 25.88
CA SER A 292 -26.56 15.44 24.94
C SER A 292 -25.57 16.58 25.13
N LEU A 293 -24.33 16.39 24.67
CA LEU A 293 -23.32 17.44 24.72
C LEU A 293 -23.72 18.67 23.89
N GLY A 294 -24.44 18.46 22.78
CA GLY A 294 -24.97 19.57 21.98
C GLY A 294 -25.94 20.46 22.77
N GLU A 295 -26.79 19.86 23.60
CA GLU A 295 -27.71 20.61 24.48
C GLU A 295 -26.98 21.37 25.59
N VAL A 296 -25.90 20.81 26.13
CA VAL A 296 -25.03 21.52 27.09
C VAL A 296 -24.37 22.74 26.44
N ILE A 297 -23.82 22.58 25.24
CA ILE A 297 -23.19 23.68 24.49
C ILE A 297 -24.22 24.78 24.16
N ASP A 298 -25.42 24.40 23.75
CA ASP A 298 -26.53 25.34 23.53
C ASP A 298 -26.91 26.08 24.82
N ALA A 299 -27.01 25.39 25.95
CA ALA A 299 -27.34 26.02 27.24
C ALA A 299 -26.30 27.08 27.62
N ILE A 300 -25.01 26.79 27.38
CA ILE A 300 -23.92 27.73 27.61
C ILE A 300 -24.00 28.94 26.65
N ASN A 301 -24.17 28.69 25.35
CA ASN A 301 -24.24 29.76 24.33
C ASN A 301 -25.49 30.65 24.47
N ASN A 302 -26.58 30.10 25.03
CA ASN A 302 -27.82 30.84 25.29
C ASN A 302 -27.88 31.47 26.70
N SER A 303 -26.77 31.48 27.43
CA SER A 303 -26.65 32.07 28.77
C SER A 303 -26.87 33.59 28.82
N GLY A 304 -26.71 34.27 27.67
CA GLY A 304 -26.70 35.72 27.59
C GLY A 304 -25.34 36.36 27.86
N LEU A 305 -24.29 35.55 28.11
CA LEU A 305 -22.91 36.01 28.22
C LEU A 305 -22.26 36.20 26.84
N GLU A 306 -21.31 37.13 26.75
CA GLU A 306 -20.48 37.32 25.55
C GLU A 306 -19.36 36.26 25.48
N LEU A 307 -19.74 35.01 25.25
CA LEU A 307 -18.82 33.87 25.15
C LEU A 307 -19.18 32.94 24.00
N ILE A 308 -18.25 32.09 23.61
CA ILE A 308 -18.44 31.06 22.59
C ILE A 308 -18.06 29.69 23.16
N ALA A 309 -19.04 28.81 23.31
CA ALA A 309 -18.84 27.39 23.61
C ALA A 309 -18.95 26.53 22.36
N ARG A 310 -18.00 25.61 22.20
CA ARG A 310 -17.96 24.63 21.11
C ARG A 310 -17.23 23.37 21.54
N ILE A 311 -17.23 22.34 20.71
CA ILE A 311 -16.36 21.18 20.92
C ILE A 311 -14.90 21.61 20.70
N ASN A 312 -13.98 21.10 21.53
CA ASN A 312 -12.56 21.38 21.42
C ASN A 312 -11.96 20.87 20.10
N ASP A 313 -10.76 21.33 19.73
CA ASP A 313 -10.17 20.98 18.43
C ASP A 313 -9.81 19.48 18.33
N ALA A 314 -9.59 18.80 19.47
CA ALA A 314 -9.39 17.36 19.54
C ALA A 314 -10.67 16.56 19.30
N GLY A 315 -11.85 17.17 19.49
CA GLY A 315 -13.15 16.59 19.22
C GLY A 315 -13.69 15.72 20.35
N ASN A 316 -13.18 15.79 21.58
CA ASN A 316 -13.57 14.92 22.71
C ASN A 316 -13.98 15.68 23.99
N GLY A 317 -13.85 17.02 24.01
CA GLY A 317 -14.20 17.87 25.14
C GLY A 317 -14.86 19.19 24.72
N ILE A 318 -15.17 20.05 25.69
CA ILE A 318 -15.77 21.37 25.45
C ILE A 318 -14.69 22.45 25.52
N ARG A 319 -14.62 23.33 24.52
CA ARG A 319 -13.84 24.58 24.56
C ARG A 319 -14.78 25.76 24.78
N LEU A 320 -14.46 26.59 25.75
CA LEU A 320 -15.10 27.88 25.95
C LEU A 320 -14.11 29.00 25.66
N ARG A 321 -14.58 30.04 24.98
CA ARG A 321 -13.82 31.25 24.71
C ARG A 321 -14.60 32.48 25.18
N ASP A 322 -13.98 33.26 26.04
CA ASP A 322 -14.44 34.60 26.40
C ASP A 322 -14.21 35.55 25.21
N VAL A 323 -15.24 36.31 24.82
CA VAL A 323 -15.15 37.35 23.79
C VAL A 323 -15.55 38.74 24.28
N SER A 324 -15.79 38.89 25.59
CA SER A 324 -16.13 40.17 26.24
C SER A 324 -14.95 41.16 26.25
N GLY A 325 -13.71 40.65 26.27
CA GLY A 325 -12.49 41.44 26.22
C GLY A 325 -12.15 42.20 27.50
N GLY A 326 -12.57 41.69 28.67
CA GLY A 326 -12.22 42.25 29.97
C GLY A 326 -10.79 41.93 30.42
N GLU A 327 -10.38 42.48 31.56
CA GLU A 327 -9.05 42.27 32.17
C GLU A 327 -9.08 41.35 33.40
N GLY A 328 -10.26 40.88 33.80
CA GLY A 328 -10.47 39.94 34.90
C GLY A 328 -10.17 38.49 34.52
N SER A 329 -10.32 37.58 35.49
CA SER A 329 -10.11 36.15 35.26
C SER A 329 -11.36 35.50 34.69
N PHE A 330 -11.18 34.63 33.69
CA PHE A 330 -12.25 33.77 33.19
C PHE A 330 -12.36 32.53 34.09
N VAL A 331 -13.49 32.38 34.79
CA VAL A 331 -13.69 31.36 35.83
C VAL A 331 -14.95 30.54 35.55
N ILE A 332 -14.83 29.23 35.68
CA ILE A 332 -15.96 28.29 35.66
C ILE A 332 -15.90 27.45 36.93
N SER A 333 -16.99 27.46 37.70
CA SER A 333 -17.10 26.74 38.96
C SER A 333 -18.48 26.17 39.18
N SER A 334 -18.59 25.12 39.98
CA SER A 334 -19.87 24.58 40.46
C SER A 334 -19.76 24.26 41.94
N ASP A 335 -20.88 24.35 42.66
CA ASP A 335 -20.98 23.91 44.05
C ASP A 335 -20.86 22.37 44.19
N ASP A 336 -21.18 21.65 43.12
CA ASP A 336 -21.04 20.20 42.98
C ASP A 336 -19.93 19.83 41.97
N GLU A 337 -19.94 18.58 41.48
CA GLU A 337 -18.98 18.10 40.49
C GLU A 337 -19.40 18.39 39.03
N THR A 338 -20.46 19.17 38.76
CA THR A 338 -20.99 19.39 37.41
C THR A 338 -19.94 19.95 36.46
N ALA A 339 -19.26 21.04 36.83
CA ALA A 339 -18.24 21.64 35.97
C ALA A 339 -17.03 20.70 35.79
N ALA A 340 -16.68 19.92 36.81
CA ALA A 340 -15.58 18.95 36.75
C ALA A 340 -15.91 17.75 35.86
N LYS A 341 -17.13 17.22 35.94
CA LYS A 341 -17.64 16.13 35.11
C LYS A 341 -17.79 16.53 33.64
N LEU A 342 -18.11 17.80 33.38
CA LEU A 342 -18.09 18.39 32.04
C LEU A 342 -16.67 18.75 31.57
N GLY A 343 -15.64 18.53 32.40
CA GLY A 343 -14.25 18.78 32.05
C GLY A 343 -13.88 20.25 31.91
N ILE A 344 -14.73 21.19 32.33
CA ILE A 344 -14.59 22.64 32.10
C ILE A 344 -14.29 23.44 33.37
N ALA A 345 -14.27 22.80 34.55
CA ALA A 345 -13.95 23.48 35.80
C ALA A 345 -12.54 24.07 35.77
N GLY A 346 -12.41 25.35 36.10
CA GLY A 346 -11.09 25.98 36.19
C GLY A 346 -11.12 27.50 36.09
N THR A 347 -9.92 28.07 36.22
CA THR A 347 -9.64 29.49 35.98
C THR A 347 -8.60 29.59 34.88
N ALA A 348 -8.89 30.36 33.83
CA ALA A 348 -7.92 30.64 32.77
C ALA A 348 -7.36 32.06 32.90
N GLU A 349 -6.05 32.18 32.69
CA GLU A 349 -5.38 33.48 32.47
C GLU A 349 -5.51 33.96 31.02
N SER A 350 -5.90 33.04 30.11
CA SER A 350 -6.22 33.34 28.71
C SER A 350 -7.73 33.39 28.51
N ASP A 351 -8.16 33.96 27.38
CA ASP A 351 -9.58 33.98 26.99
C ASP A 351 -10.15 32.58 26.68
N ILE A 352 -9.38 31.50 26.80
CA ILE A 352 -9.78 30.15 26.40
C ILE A 352 -9.63 29.18 27.57
N ILE A 353 -10.69 28.41 27.82
CA ILE A 353 -10.67 27.18 28.62
C ILE A 353 -10.86 26.01 27.65
N ASP A 354 -9.83 25.19 27.53
CA ASP A 354 -9.87 23.91 26.83
C ASP A 354 -10.20 22.80 27.82
N GLY A 355 -11.41 22.25 27.71
CA GLY A 355 -11.88 21.21 28.60
C GLY A 355 -11.20 19.85 28.37
N ALA A 356 -11.16 19.05 29.43
CA ALA A 356 -10.63 17.69 29.42
C ALA A 356 -11.47 16.75 28.53
N ASP A 357 -10.90 15.57 28.24
CA ASP A 357 -11.65 14.50 27.58
C ASP A 357 -12.84 14.05 28.41
N LEU A 358 -14.01 13.96 27.78
CA LEU A 358 -15.25 13.49 28.39
C LEU A 358 -15.36 11.96 28.42
N ASN A 359 -14.36 11.25 27.90
CA ASN A 359 -14.25 9.79 27.90
C ASN A 359 -15.51 9.13 27.32
N LEU A 360 -15.80 9.41 26.04
CA LEU A 360 -16.87 8.71 25.34
C LEU A 360 -16.52 7.21 25.26
N GLN A 361 -17.42 6.35 25.72
CA GLN A 361 -17.23 4.91 25.63
C GLN A 361 -17.15 4.46 24.17
N THR A 362 -16.00 3.92 23.77
CA THR A 362 -15.75 3.37 22.44
C THR A 362 -15.63 1.86 22.44
N VAL A 363 -15.32 1.28 23.60
CA VAL A 363 -15.11 -0.15 23.78
C VAL A 363 -16.18 -0.75 24.69
N THR A 364 -16.78 -1.84 24.22
CA THR A 364 -17.71 -2.69 24.95
C THR A 364 -17.21 -4.14 24.92
N LEU A 365 -17.87 -5.04 25.66
CA LEU A 365 -17.54 -6.47 25.60
C LEU A 365 -17.81 -7.09 24.22
N GLU A 366 -18.69 -6.50 23.41
CA GLU A 366 -19.00 -6.98 22.05
C GLU A 366 -18.04 -6.43 21.00
N THR A 367 -17.17 -5.47 21.36
CA THR A 367 -16.22 -4.87 20.43
C THR A 367 -15.22 -5.91 19.94
N GLU A 368 -15.12 -6.07 18.63
CA GLU A 368 -14.16 -6.97 17.99
C GLU A 368 -12.72 -6.49 18.18
N LEU A 369 -11.81 -7.41 18.50
CA LEU A 369 -10.38 -7.10 18.59
C LEU A 369 -9.77 -6.62 17.28
N ALA A 370 -10.40 -6.94 16.14
CA ALA A 370 -9.99 -6.52 14.81
C ALA A 370 -10.35 -5.04 14.50
N SER A 371 -11.39 -4.49 15.14
CA SER A 371 -11.84 -3.11 14.90
C SER A 371 -11.00 -2.08 15.67
N LEU A 372 -10.31 -2.50 16.72
CA LEU A 372 -9.45 -1.64 17.54
C LEU A 372 -8.28 -1.05 16.74
N ASN A 373 -7.65 -0.01 17.30
CA ASN A 373 -6.46 0.63 16.76
C ASN A 373 -6.68 1.20 15.33
N GLN A 374 -7.82 1.84 15.11
CA GLN A 374 -8.27 2.31 13.79
C GLN A 374 -8.44 1.14 12.79
N GLY A 375 -8.99 0.01 13.21
CA GLY A 375 -9.23 -1.16 12.35
C GLY A 375 -7.97 -1.94 11.94
N ARG A 376 -6.83 -1.71 12.61
CA ARG A 376 -5.63 -2.56 12.46
C ARG A 376 -5.70 -3.80 13.34
N GLY A 377 -6.58 -3.76 14.34
CA GLY A 377 -6.72 -4.76 15.38
C GLY A 377 -5.52 -4.82 16.31
N VAL A 378 -5.48 -5.88 17.13
CA VAL A 378 -4.40 -6.11 18.12
C VAL A 378 -3.36 -7.13 17.64
N GLY A 379 -3.61 -7.80 16.51
CA GLY A 379 -2.74 -8.84 15.94
C GLY A 379 -3.02 -10.26 16.48
N THR A 380 -2.25 -11.24 16.01
CA THR A 380 -2.51 -12.69 16.21
C THR A 380 -1.52 -13.38 17.16
N GLY A 381 -0.99 -12.63 18.12
CA GLY A 381 0.07 -13.09 19.03
C GLY A 381 -0.40 -13.70 20.36
N SER A 382 0.57 -13.90 21.24
CA SER A 382 0.34 -14.30 22.63
C SER A 382 1.08 -13.39 23.60
N PHE A 383 0.58 -13.27 24.81
CA PHE A 383 1.23 -12.52 25.88
C PHE A 383 1.08 -13.24 27.21
N THR A 384 1.89 -12.84 28.19
CA THR A 384 1.89 -13.39 29.55
C THR A 384 1.53 -12.32 30.55
N ILE A 385 0.82 -12.71 31.59
CA ILE A 385 0.48 -11.88 32.75
C ILE A 385 1.09 -12.56 33.97
N ARG A 386 1.91 -11.82 34.73
CA ARG A 386 2.47 -12.28 36.00
C ARG A 386 1.96 -11.42 37.13
N ASP A 387 1.30 -12.04 38.10
CA ASP A 387 0.81 -11.37 39.30
C ASP A 387 1.91 -11.09 40.33
N SER A 388 1.53 -10.41 41.42
CA SER A 388 2.39 -10.02 42.52
C SER A 388 2.88 -11.19 43.39
N SER A 389 2.22 -12.36 43.31
CA SER A 389 2.67 -13.61 43.92
C SER A 389 3.76 -14.31 43.10
N GLY A 390 3.88 -13.94 41.82
CA GLY A 390 4.80 -14.51 40.85
C GLY A 390 4.18 -15.61 39.98
N ALA A 391 2.89 -15.91 40.13
CA ALA A 391 2.19 -16.82 39.23
C ALA A 391 2.05 -16.18 37.85
N THR A 392 2.18 -16.98 36.79
CA THR A 392 2.15 -16.48 35.41
C THR A 392 1.11 -17.24 34.59
N GLY A 393 0.19 -16.50 33.98
CA GLY A 393 -0.75 -17.00 32.97
C GLY A 393 -0.34 -16.55 31.57
N ALA A 394 -0.80 -17.27 30.56
CA ALA A 394 -0.55 -16.95 29.15
C ALA A 394 -1.88 -16.92 28.39
N ILE A 395 -1.98 -16.00 27.44
CA ILE A 395 -3.12 -15.80 26.56
C ILE A 395 -2.64 -15.88 25.12
N ASN A 396 -3.35 -16.59 24.25
CA ASN A 396 -3.06 -16.64 22.82
C ASN A 396 -4.32 -16.33 22.01
N ILE A 397 -4.29 -15.23 21.25
CA ILE A 397 -5.49 -14.73 20.54
C ILE A 397 -6.06 -15.78 19.56
N VAL A 398 -5.20 -16.46 18.81
CA VAL A 398 -5.65 -17.42 17.78
C VAL A 398 -5.97 -18.79 18.38
N ALA A 399 -5.12 -19.30 19.26
CA ALA A 399 -5.29 -20.65 19.81
C ALA A 399 -6.45 -20.73 20.81
N ASP A 400 -6.79 -19.61 21.45
CA ASP A 400 -7.91 -19.51 22.36
C ASP A 400 -9.20 -18.98 21.70
N GLU A 401 -9.20 -18.77 20.38
CA GLU A 401 -10.36 -18.29 19.58
C GLU A 401 -10.97 -16.98 20.13
N ILE A 402 -10.12 -16.01 20.48
CA ILE A 402 -10.54 -14.74 21.08
C ILE A 402 -10.83 -13.73 19.95
N GLU A 403 -12.10 -13.38 19.77
CA GLU A 403 -12.55 -12.45 18.73
C GLU A 403 -12.96 -11.08 19.29
N THR A 404 -13.51 -11.05 20.50
CA THR A 404 -14.03 -9.84 21.15
C THR A 404 -13.27 -9.46 22.43
N ILE A 405 -13.48 -8.22 22.89
CA ILE A 405 -13.01 -7.78 24.21
C ILE A 405 -13.63 -8.62 25.34
N GLY A 406 -14.89 -9.04 25.21
CA GLY A 406 -15.55 -9.93 26.16
C GLY A 406 -14.84 -11.27 26.28
N ASP A 407 -14.53 -11.91 25.14
CA ASP A 407 -13.78 -13.18 25.12
C ASP A 407 -12.41 -13.03 25.79
N LEU A 408 -11.74 -11.89 25.57
CA LEU A 408 -10.43 -11.61 26.15
C LEU A 408 -10.54 -11.45 27.67
N VAL A 409 -11.51 -10.67 28.16
CA VAL A 409 -11.78 -10.46 29.59
C VAL A 409 -12.10 -11.80 30.27
N ASP A 410 -13.00 -12.60 29.69
CA ASP A 410 -13.37 -13.91 30.23
C ASP A 410 -12.16 -14.86 30.26
N LYS A 411 -11.32 -14.84 29.21
CA LYS A 411 -10.13 -15.66 29.17
C LYS A 411 -9.09 -15.27 30.23
N ILE A 412 -8.88 -13.97 30.46
CA ILE A 412 -7.97 -13.48 31.51
C ILE A 412 -8.51 -13.86 32.89
N ASN A 413 -9.80 -13.67 33.14
CA ASN A 413 -10.46 -14.03 34.40
C ASN A 413 -10.50 -15.56 34.63
N GLY A 414 -10.41 -16.35 33.58
CA GLY A 414 -10.31 -17.81 33.65
C GLY A 414 -8.90 -18.35 33.92
N LEU A 415 -7.88 -17.49 34.00
CA LEU A 415 -6.51 -17.91 34.32
C LEU A 415 -6.42 -18.38 35.78
N SER A 416 -5.54 -19.35 36.05
CA SER A 416 -5.24 -19.80 37.42
C SER A 416 -4.19 -18.91 38.10
N ILE A 417 -4.40 -17.59 38.03
CA ILE A 417 -3.60 -16.54 38.69
C ILE A 417 -4.57 -15.54 39.34
N ASP A 418 -4.12 -14.78 40.34
CA ASP A 418 -5.00 -13.92 41.14
C ASP A 418 -5.18 -12.53 40.49
N VAL A 419 -5.74 -12.47 39.28
CA VAL A 419 -6.03 -11.22 38.56
C VAL A 419 -7.49 -11.12 38.15
N THR A 420 -8.00 -9.88 38.02
CA THR A 420 -9.34 -9.59 37.50
C THR A 420 -9.25 -8.59 36.34
N ALA A 421 -9.79 -8.94 35.18
CA ALA A 421 -9.93 -8.08 34.03
C ALA A 421 -11.34 -7.47 33.95
N SER A 422 -11.42 -6.20 33.57
CA SER A 422 -12.67 -5.48 33.28
C SER A 422 -12.43 -4.43 32.19
N LEU A 423 -13.49 -3.76 31.72
CA LEU A 423 -13.32 -2.50 30.96
C LEU A 423 -12.63 -1.46 31.85
N ASN A 424 -11.84 -0.57 31.24
CA ASN A 424 -11.19 0.52 31.95
C ASN A 424 -12.17 1.68 32.24
N GLU A 425 -11.80 2.56 33.18
CA GLU A 425 -12.65 3.70 33.56
C GLU A 425 -12.83 4.72 32.42
N ALA A 426 -11.90 4.80 31.46
CA ALA A 426 -12.02 5.68 30.30
C ALA A 426 -13.01 5.14 29.24
N GLY A 427 -13.41 3.86 29.32
CA GLY A 427 -14.32 3.21 28.37
C GLY A 427 -13.72 2.97 26.97
N ASP A 428 -12.40 3.00 26.84
CA ASP A 428 -11.66 2.86 25.57
C ASP A 428 -10.71 1.65 25.55
N GLY A 429 -10.78 0.79 26.57
CA GLY A 429 -9.89 -0.36 26.70
C GLY A 429 -10.27 -1.27 27.86
N ILE A 430 -9.28 -2.02 28.35
CA ILE A 430 -9.45 -2.94 29.48
C ILE A 430 -8.44 -2.64 30.57
N GLN A 431 -8.78 -2.96 31.80
CA GLN A 431 -7.86 -2.92 32.94
C GLN A 431 -7.73 -4.30 33.57
N ILE A 432 -6.57 -4.58 34.14
CA ILE A 432 -6.27 -5.83 34.85
C ILE A 432 -5.79 -5.46 36.24
N GLU A 433 -6.56 -5.85 37.25
CA GLU A 433 -6.25 -5.66 38.65
C GLU A 433 -5.67 -6.94 39.26
N ASP A 434 -4.55 -6.80 39.96
CA ASP A 434 -3.90 -7.84 40.74
C ASP A 434 -4.49 -7.91 42.14
N THR A 435 -5.02 -9.09 42.47
CA THR A 435 -5.69 -9.40 43.74
C THR A 435 -4.87 -10.32 44.64
N ALA A 436 -3.65 -10.70 44.23
CA ALA A 436 -2.81 -11.66 44.94
C ALA A 436 -2.20 -11.09 46.24
N GLY A 437 -2.00 -9.76 46.30
CA GLY A 437 -1.44 -9.06 47.47
C GLY A 437 0.03 -9.43 47.77
N GLY A 438 0.79 -9.83 46.75
CA GLY A 438 2.20 -10.19 46.86
C GLY A 438 3.16 -9.00 46.84
N VAL A 439 4.46 -9.27 46.71
CA VAL A 439 5.53 -8.24 46.74
C VAL A 439 6.12 -7.91 45.37
N LEU A 440 5.80 -8.70 44.34
CA LEU A 440 6.21 -8.41 42.98
C LEU A 440 5.22 -7.44 42.33
N GLU A 441 5.66 -6.76 41.28
CA GLU A 441 4.78 -5.92 40.46
C GLU A 441 4.07 -6.78 39.40
N LEU A 442 2.81 -6.44 39.12
CA LEU A 442 2.05 -6.97 37.99
C LEU A 442 2.81 -6.67 36.70
N LYS A 443 3.13 -7.71 35.94
CA LYS A 443 3.90 -7.58 34.70
C LYS A 443 3.21 -8.27 33.55
N ILE A 444 3.00 -7.54 32.47
CA ILE A 444 2.42 -8.03 31.22
C ILE A 444 3.48 -7.94 30.13
N THR A 445 3.71 -9.04 29.42
CA THR A 445 4.79 -9.10 28.42
C THR A 445 4.34 -9.90 27.21
N ASP A 446 4.46 -9.29 26.03
CA ASP A 446 4.29 -9.95 24.75
C ASP A 446 5.28 -11.11 24.57
N THR A 447 4.82 -12.18 23.92
CA THR A 447 5.64 -13.37 23.67
C THR A 447 5.82 -13.61 22.18
N GLY A 448 7.01 -14.08 21.80
CA GLY A 448 7.37 -14.29 20.40
C GLY A 448 7.53 -12.97 19.64
N THR A 449 6.97 -12.89 18.44
CA THR A 449 7.00 -11.70 17.58
C THR A 449 5.69 -10.91 17.58
N GLY A 450 4.68 -11.37 18.32
CA GLY A 450 3.40 -10.67 18.45
C GLY A 450 3.53 -9.45 19.37
N LYS A 451 2.69 -8.44 19.15
CA LYS A 451 2.63 -7.18 19.91
C LYS A 451 1.22 -6.95 20.47
N VAL A 452 0.55 -8.01 20.92
CA VAL A 452 -0.86 -7.95 21.32
C VAL A 452 -1.03 -7.11 22.58
N ALA A 453 -0.19 -7.33 23.61
CA ALA A 453 -0.26 -6.55 24.83
C ALA A 453 0.13 -5.09 24.59
N GLU A 454 1.13 -4.82 23.75
CA GLU A 454 1.51 -3.46 23.32
C GLU A 454 0.35 -2.76 22.58
N ASN A 455 -0.29 -3.46 21.63
CA ASN A 455 -1.44 -2.95 20.86
C ASN A 455 -2.73 -2.83 21.68
N LEU A 456 -2.80 -3.42 22.88
CA LEU A 456 -3.87 -3.20 23.85
C LEU A 456 -3.53 -2.10 24.86
N GLY A 457 -2.30 -1.56 24.83
CA GLY A 457 -1.79 -0.62 25.83
C GLY A 457 -1.49 -1.25 27.19
N LEU A 458 -1.42 -2.59 27.29
CA LEU A 458 -1.22 -3.32 28.54
C LEU A 458 0.24 -3.72 28.80
N ALA A 459 1.09 -3.74 27.77
CA ALA A 459 2.47 -4.20 27.91
C ALA A 459 3.29 -3.34 28.86
N GLY A 460 4.00 -3.97 29.79
CA GLY A 460 4.86 -3.30 30.74
C GLY A 460 4.75 -3.85 32.15
N THR A 461 5.25 -3.08 33.11
CA THR A 461 5.10 -3.35 34.53
C THR A 461 4.20 -2.28 35.11
N ALA A 462 3.13 -2.67 35.80
CA ALA A 462 2.23 -1.73 36.44
C ALA A 462 2.90 -1.11 37.67
N ALA A 463 2.83 0.23 37.79
CA ALA A 463 3.32 0.95 38.95
C ALA A 463 2.41 0.78 40.18
N THR A 464 1.16 0.37 39.96
CA THR A 464 0.17 0.02 40.97
C THR A 464 -0.24 -1.46 40.80
N SER A 465 -1.18 -1.94 41.61
CA SER A 465 -1.80 -3.27 41.41
C SER A 465 -2.65 -3.35 40.14
N THR A 466 -2.77 -2.28 39.33
CA THR A 466 -3.63 -2.25 38.14
C THR A 466 -2.83 -1.88 36.89
N ALA A 467 -2.93 -2.70 35.86
CA ALA A 467 -2.47 -2.38 34.51
C ALA A 467 -3.66 -1.92 33.67
N THR A 468 -3.65 -0.68 33.20
CA THR A 468 -4.72 -0.12 32.36
C THR A 468 -4.28 -0.07 30.91
N GLY A 469 -4.97 -0.83 30.07
CA GLY A 469 -4.90 -0.76 28.62
C GLY A 469 -5.90 0.27 28.10
N SER A 470 -5.49 1.03 27.10
CA SER A 470 -6.27 2.11 26.51
C SER A 470 -5.93 2.21 25.02
N GLU A 471 -6.91 2.66 24.23
CA GLU A 471 -6.67 3.10 22.86
C GLU A 471 -5.91 4.43 22.82
N ALA A 472 -6.01 5.26 23.85
CA ALA A 472 -5.22 6.47 24.01
C ALA A 472 -3.73 6.19 24.24
N ILE A 473 -2.87 7.11 23.80
CA ILE A 473 -1.45 7.13 24.14
C ILE A 473 -1.17 8.41 24.89
N THR A 474 -0.70 8.27 26.12
CA THR A 474 -0.29 9.39 26.96
C THR A 474 1.23 9.50 26.98
N ILE A 475 1.73 10.70 26.71
CA ILE A 475 3.17 11.01 26.64
C ILE A 475 3.46 12.07 27.70
N ASP A 476 4.31 11.73 28.66
CA ASP A 476 4.73 12.65 29.71
C ASP A 476 5.81 13.63 29.20
N ILE A 477 5.55 14.92 29.42
CA ILE A 477 6.43 16.04 29.10
C ILE A 477 7.02 16.63 30.38
N THR A 478 8.33 16.77 30.42
CA THR A 478 9.09 17.37 31.53
C THR A 478 9.69 18.69 31.10
N ALA A 479 10.08 19.52 32.07
CA ALA A 479 10.61 20.87 31.82
C ALA A 479 11.86 20.89 30.93
N ASP A 480 12.64 19.81 30.94
CA ASP A 480 13.87 19.67 30.16
C ASP A 480 13.62 19.26 28.69
N ASP A 481 12.38 18.89 28.34
CA ASP A 481 12.05 18.48 26.98
C ASP A 481 12.10 19.65 26.00
N THR A 482 12.68 19.38 24.83
CA THR A 482 12.72 20.23 23.64
C THR A 482 11.67 19.80 22.63
N LEU A 483 11.39 20.61 21.59
CA LEU A 483 10.51 20.17 20.50
C LEU A 483 10.99 18.87 19.85
N ASP A 484 12.30 18.74 19.63
CA ASP A 484 12.89 17.53 19.06
C ASP A 484 12.67 16.30 19.97
N SER A 485 12.77 16.46 21.29
CA SER A 485 12.50 15.37 22.23
C SER A 485 11.02 14.97 22.28
N ILE A 486 10.10 15.95 22.16
CA ILE A 486 8.66 15.67 22.08
C ILE A 486 8.36 14.89 20.80
N VAL A 487 8.94 15.30 19.68
CA VAL A 487 8.85 14.58 18.40
C VAL A 487 9.37 13.14 18.54
N GLU A 488 10.52 12.95 19.17
CA GLU A 488 11.09 11.62 19.40
C GLU A 488 10.18 10.75 20.28
N LYS A 489 9.61 11.30 21.37
CA LYS A 489 8.68 10.59 22.24
C LYS A 489 7.42 10.15 21.50
N ILE A 490 6.82 11.04 20.69
CA ILE A 490 5.64 10.72 19.88
C ILE A 490 5.98 9.64 18.85
N ASN A 491 7.07 9.81 18.09
CA ASN A 491 7.48 8.87 17.04
C ASN A 491 7.91 7.50 17.61
N THR A 492 8.45 7.46 18.83
CA THR A 492 8.79 6.21 19.52
C THR A 492 7.54 5.40 19.86
N SER A 493 6.43 6.07 20.19
CA SER A 493 5.14 5.39 20.38
C SER A 493 4.64 4.77 19.07
N GLY A 494 4.78 5.48 17.95
CA GLY A 494 4.56 5.02 16.57
C GLY A 494 3.16 4.49 16.23
N ARG A 495 2.21 4.50 17.18
CA ARG A 495 0.96 3.76 17.06
C ARG A 495 -0.07 4.53 16.23
N TYR A 496 -0.37 5.81 16.44
CA TYR A 496 -1.39 6.54 15.63
C TYR A 496 -0.91 7.74 14.83
N ALA A 497 0.22 8.32 15.22
CA ALA A 497 0.68 9.57 14.63
C ALA A 497 2.19 9.63 14.58
N ASP A 498 2.68 10.35 13.59
CA ASP A 498 4.06 10.80 13.47
C ASP A 498 4.11 12.30 13.77
N ALA A 499 5.12 12.72 14.52
CA ALA A 499 5.41 14.11 14.80
C ALA A 499 6.64 14.58 14.02
N SER A 500 6.67 15.87 13.70
CA SER A 500 7.80 16.55 13.09
C SER A 500 7.84 18.01 13.48
N VAL A 501 9.03 18.61 13.43
CA VAL A 501 9.19 20.06 13.56
C VAL A 501 9.03 20.71 12.18
N LEU A 502 8.10 21.66 12.07
CA LEU A 502 7.90 22.48 10.88
C LEU A 502 8.65 23.80 11.04
N ALA A 503 9.56 24.11 10.11
CA ALA A 503 10.17 25.43 10.00
C ALA A 503 9.21 26.39 9.27
N ASN A 504 8.83 27.47 9.95
CA ASN A 504 7.96 28.51 9.41
C ASN A 504 8.76 29.52 8.57
N ASP A 505 8.07 30.21 7.66
CA ASP A 505 8.69 31.22 6.77
C ASP A 505 9.33 32.41 7.51
N ASP A 506 8.95 32.63 8.77
CA ASP A 506 9.49 33.68 9.64
C ASP A 506 10.74 33.25 10.44
N GLY A 507 11.22 32.03 10.24
CA GLY A 507 12.38 31.47 10.92
C GLY A 507 12.07 30.83 12.28
N THR A 508 10.80 30.78 12.69
CA THR A 508 10.34 30.06 13.89
C THR A 508 10.00 28.61 13.58
N PHE A 509 9.73 27.83 14.63
CA PHE A 509 9.40 26.41 14.56
C PHE A 509 8.02 26.13 15.17
N SER A 510 7.34 25.12 14.64
CA SER A 510 6.07 24.61 15.18
C SER A 510 6.10 23.09 15.27
N LEU A 511 5.46 22.54 16.30
CA LEU A 511 5.21 21.10 16.39
C LEU A 511 4.09 20.73 15.43
N GLN A 512 4.30 19.74 14.58
CA GLN A 512 3.29 19.15 13.72
C GLN A 512 3.11 17.68 14.07
N ILE A 513 1.86 17.26 14.27
CA ILE A 513 1.47 15.87 14.56
C ILE A 513 0.49 15.43 13.48
N ARG A 514 0.87 14.41 12.72
CA ARG A 514 0.10 13.89 11.59
C ARG A 514 -0.29 12.44 11.86
N SER A 515 -1.55 12.10 11.61
CA SER A 515 -2.00 10.71 11.67
C SER A 515 -1.25 9.84 10.66
N ASN A 516 -0.92 8.61 11.05
CA ASN A 516 -0.30 7.63 10.15
C ASN A 516 -1.32 6.94 9.23
N LYS A 517 -2.62 7.21 9.43
CA LYS A 517 -3.72 6.69 8.61
C LYS A 517 -4.48 7.83 7.94
N ALA A 518 -4.80 7.66 6.66
CA ALA A 518 -5.65 8.59 5.92
C ALA A 518 -7.13 8.20 6.04
N GLY A 519 -8.03 9.09 5.60
CA GLY A 519 -9.46 8.85 5.67
C GLY A 519 -10.02 9.13 7.06
N GLN A 520 -11.35 9.04 7.20
CA GLN A 520 -12.07 9.29 8.44
C GLN A 520 -11.57 8.39 9.58
N ALA A 521 -11.23 7.13 9.29
CA ALA A 521 -10.65 6.20 10.28
C ALA A 521 -9.27 6.64 10.80
N GLY A 522 -8.58 7.54 10.09
CA GLY A 522 -7.32 8.13 10.52
C GLY A 522 -7.48 9.38 11.37
N ARG A 523 -8.69 9.70 11.82
CA ARG A 523 -8.91 10.80 12.76
C ARG A 523 -8.21 10.52 14.09
N ILE A 524 -7.58 11.56 14.63
CA ILE A 524 -6.96 11.53 15.97
C ILE A 524 -7.38 12.78 16.73
N GLY A 525 -7.58 12.64 18.04
CA GLY A 525 -7.71 13.74 18.98
C GLY A 525 -6.38 13.90 19.71
N VAL A 526 -5.88 15.14 19.83
CA VAL A 526 -4.64 15.42 20.55
C VAL A 526 -4.94 16.45 21.64
N ASN A 527 -4.91 15.98 22.89
CA ASN A 527 -5.15 16.79 24.07
C ASN A 527 -3.84 17.09 24.80
N THR A 528 -3.80 18.27 25.42
CA THR A 528 -2.71 18.72 26.28
C THR A 528 -3.25 18.92 27.69
N GLU A 529 -2.74 18.14 28.65
CA GLU A 529 -3.17 18.19 30.05
C GLU A 529 -2.06 18.76 30.93
N GLY A 530 -2.37 19.84 31.66
CA GLY A 530 -1.42 20.56 32.50
C GLY A 530 -0.28 21.24 31.72
N LEU A 531 -0.31 21.17 30.39
CA LEU A 531 0.71 21.67 29.48
C LEU A 531 0.20 22.94 28.79
N ASP A 532 0.91 24.06 28.94
CA ASP A 532 0.58 25.34 28.27
C ASP A 532 1.02 25.34 26.80
N LEU A 533 0.46 24.39 26.03
CA LEU A 533 0.69 24.20 24.61
C LEU A 533 -0.67 24.14 23.91
N THR A 534 -1.00 25.17 23.15
CA THR A 534 -2.21 25.18 22.34
C THR A 534 -1.97 24.47 21.00
N LEU A 535 -2.77 23.45 20.73
CA LEU A 535 -2.78 22.71 19.47
C LEU A 535 -4.02 23.08 18.64
N ARG A 536 -3.87 23.09 17.32
CA ARG A 536 -4.95 23.38 16.37
C ARG A 536 -4.96 22.38 15.24
N THR A 537 -6.15 21.89 14.91
CA THR A 537 -6.37 21.03 13.76
C THR A 537 -6.26 21.84 12.47
N VAL A 538 -5.25 21.54 11.64
CA VAL A 538 -5.01 22.20 10.34
C VAL A 538 -5.80 21.51 9.23
N SER A 539 -5.94 20.19 9.32
CA SER A 539 -6.75 19.39 8.40
C SER A 539 -7.37 18.22 9.15
N GLN A 540 -8.67 18.02 8.96
CA GLN A 540 -9.38 16.89 9.55
C GLN A 540 -9.31 15.69 8.61
N ALA A 541 -9.05 14.51 9.18
CA ALA A 541 -9.20 13.23 8.51
C ALA A 541 -10.62 13.04 7.97
N GLN A 542 -10.72 12.73 6.68
CA GLN A 542 -11.99 12.49 6.01
C GLN A 542 -11.77 11.56 4.81
N ASP A 543 -12.76 10.75 4.47
CA ASP A 543 -12.70 9.86 3.31
C ASP A 543 -12.88 10.64 2.00
N ALA A 544 -12.28 10.14 0.92
CA ALA A 544 -12.64 10.57 -0.42
C ALA A 544 -14.04 10.07 -0.73
N VAL A 545 -14.85 10.89 -1.41
CA VAL A 545 -16.19 10.51 -1.87
C VAL A 545 -16.34 10.88 -3.34
N ILE A 546 -16.75 9.89 -4.13
CA ILE A 546 -17.09 10.11 -5.54
C ILE A 546 -18.52 9.66 -5.82
N SER A 547 -19.15 10.31 -6.81
CA SER A 547 -20.31 9.73 -7.48
C SER A 547 -19.89 9.13 -8.81
N LEU A 548 -20.21 7.86 -9.04
CA LEU A 548 -19.97 7.13 -10.28
C LEU A 548 -21.31 6.80 -10.94
N SER A 549 -21.45 7.09 -12.23
CA SER A 549 -22.63 6.70 -13.02
C SER A 549 -22.21 6.11 -14.38
N THR A 550 -22.95 5.09 -14.82
CA THR A 550 -22.74 4.41 -16.10
C THR A 550 -23.85 4.81 -17.06
N ASP A 551 -23.54 5.33 -18.26
CA ASP A 551 -24.47 5.62 -19.37
C ASP A 551 -25.94 5.91 -18.98
N GLY A 552 -26.18 7.03 -18.30
CA GLY A 552 -27.53 7.50 -17.94
C GLY A 552 -28.23 6.75 -16.78
N GLY A 553 -27.51 5.87 -16.09
CA GLY A 553 -27.97 5.19 -14.87
C GLY A 553 -27.90 6.06 -13.60
N THR A 554 -28.43 5.52 -12.50
CA THR A 554 -28.40 6.18 -11.19
C THR A 554 -26.97 6.32 -10.66
N ALA A 555 -26.64 7.49 -10.13
CA ALA A 555 -25.34 7.73 -9.50
C ALA A 555 -25.18 6.88 -8.23
N ARG A 556 -24.06 6.17 -8.14
CA ARG A 556 -23.62 5.43 -6.95
C ARG A 556 -22.57 6.27 -6.22
N PHE A 557 -22.69 6.40 -4.91
CA PHE A 557 -21.67 7.05 -4.09
C PHE A 557 -20.72 5.98 -3.56
N LEU A 558 -19.42 6.22 -3.73
CA LEU A 558 -18.36 5.38 -3.19
C LEU A 558 -17.52 6.23 -2.24
N SER A 559 -17.12 5.65 -1.11
CA SER A 559 -16.16 6.24 -0.18
C SER A 559 -14.86 5.43 -0.16
N SER A 560 -13.74 6.11 0.08
CA SER A 560 -12.43 5.48 0.22
C SER A 560 -11.54 6.28 1.17
N SER A 561 -10.79 5.58 2.03
CA SER A 561 -9.88 6.20 2.99
C SER A 561 -8.62 6.79 2.36
N ASP A 562 -8.19 6.28 1.20
CA ASP A 562 -6.93 6.67 0.55
C ASP A 562 -7.13 7.34 -0.82
N GLY A 563 -8.39 7.49 -1.26
CA GLY A 563 -8.73 8.05 -2.57
C GLY A 563 -8.59 7.06 -3.72
N VAL A 564 -8.31 5.79 -3.43
CA VAL A 564 -8.33 4.68 -4.39
C VAL A 564 -9.66 3.96 -4.28
N PHE A 565 -10.36 3.83 -5.40
CA PHE A 565 -11.66 3.17 -5.50
C PHE A 565 -11.54 1.96 -6.41
N GLU A 566 -11.75 0.77 -5.86
CA GLU A 566 -11.86 -0.47 -6.62
C GLU A 566 -13.35 -0.79 -6.80
N ASP A 567 -13.89 -0.54 -7.99
CA ASP A 567 -15.30 -0.84 -8.27
C ASP A 567 -15.42 -2.19 -8.99
N SER A 568 -15.89 -3.19 -8.25
CA SER A 568 -16.16 -4.53 -8.77
C SER A 568 -17.30 -4.57 -9.79
N VAL A 569 -18.15 -3.54 -9.84
CA VAL A 569 -19.28 -3.48 -10.79
C VAL A 569 -18.81 -3.03 -12.16
N THR A 570 -18.04 -1.95 -12.26
CA THR A 570 -17.51 -1.46 -13.55
C THR A 570 -16.18 -2.12 -13.94
N GLY A 571 -15.49 -2.77 -12.99
CA GLY A 571 -14.15 -3.32 -13.18
C GLY A 571 -13.08 -2.24 -13.32
N LEU A 572 -13.32 -1.05 -12.74
CA LEU A 572 -12.43 0.10 -12.81
C LEU A 572 -11.75 0.35 -11.46
N ASN A 573 -10.46 0.65 -11.53
CA ASN A 573 -9.68 1.12 -10.40
C ASN A 573 -9.41 2.61 -10.61
N LEU A 574 -10.05 3.44 -9.80
CA LEU A 574 -10.01 4.90 -9.89
C LEU A 574 -9.13 5.45 -8.79
N THR A 575 -8.38 6.50 -9.08
CA THR A 575 -7.61 7.24 -8.08
C THR A 575 -7.92 8.72 -8.21
N VAL A 576 -8.52 9.27 -7.16
CA VAL A 576 -8.83 10.70 -7.06
C VAL A 576 -7.65 11.43 -6.44
N LYS A 577 -7.18 12.47 -7.13
CA LYS A 577 -6.02 13.27 -6.71
C LYS A 577 -6.41 14.67 -6.27
N GLU A 578 -7.41 15.26 -6.92
CA GLU A 578 -7.95 16.58 -6.63
C GLU A 578 -9.44 16.64 -6.95
N LEU A 579 -10.09 17.70 -6.48
CA LEU A 579 -11.49 18.00 -6.83
C LEU A 579 -11.56 18.61 -8.24
N SER A 580 -12.57 18.19 -9.00
CA SER A 580 -12.93 18.72 -10.31
C SER A 580 -14.30 19.40 -10.22
N ASP A 581 -14.38 20.64 -10.71
CA ASP A 581 -15.63 21.40 -10.79
C ASP A 581 -16.58 20.81 -11.84
N GLU A 582 -16.02 20.23 -12.89
CA GLU A 582 -16.76 19.56 -13.97
C GLU A 582 -16.70 18.03 -13.81
N PRO A 583 -17.76 17.29 -14.21
CA PRO A 583 -17.73 15.84 -14.22
C PRO A 583 -16.59 15.29 -15.09
N VAL A 584 -15.82 14.33 -14.55
CA VAL A 584 -14.75 13.64 -15.26
C VAL A 584 -15.34 12.44 -15.99
N ASN A 585 -15.14 12.39 -17.31
CA ASN A 585 -15.63 11.31 -18.14
C ASN A 585 -14.54 10.26 -18.35
N ILE A 586 -14.85 9.01 -18.05
CA ILE A 586 -13.97 7.86 -18.23
C ILE A 586 -14.49 7.01 -19.38
N SER A 587 -13.70 6.92 -20.45
CA SER A 587 -14.03 6.11 -21.63
C SER A 587 -13.29 4.78 -21.57
N VAL A 588 -14.04 3.68 -21.64
CA VAL A 588 -13.50 2.31 -21.65
C VAL A 588 -13.73 1.66 -23.00
N GLU A 589 -12.64 1.39 -23.71
CA GLU A 589 -12.65 0.84 -25.07
C GLU A 589 -11.72 -0.37 -25.20
N ASP A 590 -11.87 -1.15 -26.28
CA ASP A 590 -10.90 -2.20 -26.64
C ASP A 590 -9.51 -1.61 -26.90
N ASP A 591 -8.45 -2.28 -26.42
CA ASP A 591 -7.05 -1.86 -26.58
C ASP A 591 -6.33 -2.70 -27.66
N PRO A 592 -6.49 -2.36 -28.96
CA PRO A 592 -5.79 -3.06 -30.03
C PRO A 592 -4.28 -2.79 -30.01
N ASP A 593 -3.80 -1.74 -29.32
CA ASP A 593 -2.39 -1.36 -29.30
C ASP A 593 -1.54 -2.37 -28.51
N ARG A 594 -2.09 -2.98 -27.47
CA ARG A 594 -1.45 -4.13 -26.79
C ARG A 594 -1.20 -5.30 -27.73
N ILE A 595 -2.17 -5.62 -28.59
CA ILE A 595 -2.05 -6.70 -29.59
C ILE A 595 -0.98 -6.34 -30.64
N VAL A 596 -0.99 -5.09 -31.13
CA VAL A 596 0.02 -4.57 -32.07
C VAL A 596 1.43 -4.70 -31.49
N THR A 597 1.63 -4.28 -30.23
CA THR A 597 2.93 -4.39 -29.55
C THR A 597 3.36 -5.84 -29.36
N ALA A 598 2.45 -6.76 -29.04
CA ALA A 598 2.76 -8.19 -28.94
C ALA A 598 3.22 -8.78 -30.30
N ILE A 599 2.53 -8.42 -31.39
CA ILE A 599 2.88 -8.86 -32.75
C ILE A 599 4.22 -8.27 -33.20
N LYS A 600 4.51 -7.00 -32.90
CA LYS A 600 5.82 -6.39 -33.15
C LYS A 600 6.92 -7.12 -32.40
N ARG A 601 6.74 -7.40 -31.11
CA ARG A 601 7.71 -8.15 -30.30
C ARG A 601 7.98 -9.54 -30.89
N PHE A 602 6.95 -10.23 -31.38
CA PHE A 602 7.13 -11.49 -32.10
C PHE A 602 7.95 -11.32 -33.38
N ALA A 603 7.63 -10.33 -34.21
CA ALA A 603 8.39 -10.04 -35.43
C ALA A 603 9.86 -9.73 -35.13
N ASP A 604 10.14 -8.95 -34.08
CA ASP A 604 11.50 -8.62 -33.66
C ASP A 604 12.30 -9.84 -33.20
N GLN A 605 11.70 -10.73 -32.41
CA GLN A 605 12.37 -11.96 -31.98
C GLN A 605 12.64 -12.90 -33.16
N TYR A 606 11.71 -13.00 -34.10
CA TYR A 606 11.92 -13.77 -35.32
C TYR A 606 13.03 -13.16 -36.18
N ASN A 607 13.06 -11.83 -36.32
CA ASN A 607 14.11 -11.13 -37.06
C ASN A 607 15.49 -11.36 -36.42
N LYS A 608 15.59 -11.40 -35.09
CA LYS A 608 16.82 -11.79 -34.38
C LYS A 608 17.24 -13.23 -34.66
N LEU A 609 16.29 -14.16 -34.73
CA LEU A 609 16.57 -15.55 -35.13
C LEU A 609 17.11 -15.59 -36.57
N GLN A 610 16.47 -14.88 -37.50
CA GLN A 610 16.89 -14.82 -38.90
C GLN A 610 18.29 -14.20 -39.04
N ASP A 611 18.57 -13.11 -38.33
CA ASP A 611 19.90 -12.48 -38.27
C ASP A 611 20.94 -13.45 -37.72
N LYS A 612 20.62 -14.17 -36.64
CA LYS A 612 21.52 -15.16 -36.06
C LYS A 612 21.82 -16.29 -37.03
N ILE A 613 20.81 -16.80 -37.76
CA ILE A 613 21.02 -17.83 -38.77
C ILE A 613 21.93 -17.30 -39.88
N ASN A 614 21.65 -16.10 -40.40
CA ASN A 614 22.46 -15.49 -41.47
C ASN A 614 23.92 -15.28 -41.03
N GLU A 615 24.15 -14.81 -39.80
CA GLU A 615 25.48 -14.64 -39.19
C GLU A 615 26.26 -15.96 -39.15
N VAL A 616 25.65 -17.03 -38.62
CA VAL A 616 26.35 -18.30 -38.41
C VAL A 616 26.48 -19.14 -39.67
N THR A 617 25.74 -18.81 -40.74
CA THR A 617 25.81 -19.45 -42.05
C THR A 617 26.39 -18.54 -43.14
N ALA A 618 27.01 -17.42 -42.78
CA ALA A 618 27.58 -16.49 -43.76
C ALA A 618 28.72 -17.13 -44.55
N PHE A 619 28.91 -16.68 -45.79
CA PHE A 619 30.10 -16.95 -46.61
C PHE A 619 30.57 -15.64 -47.21
N ASP A 620 31.81 -15.28 -46.92
CA ASP A 620 32.49 -14.13 -47.50
C ASP A 620 33.38 -14.61 -48.66
N ALA A 621 33.01 -14.19 -49.88
CA ALA A 621 33.70 -14.58 -51.10
C ALA A 621 35.08 -13.92 -51.27
N ASP A 622 35.31 -12.77 -50.62
CA ASP A 622 36.55 -12.01 -50.73
C ASP A 622 37.63 -12.56 -49.78
N THR A 623 37.22 -12.93 -48.57
CA THR A 623 38.12 -13.48 -47.54
C THR A 623 38.16 -15.01 -47.55
N ASN A 624 37.24 -15.67 -48.26
CA ASN A 624 36.97 -17.12 -48.18
C ASN A 624 36.67 -17.60 -46.75
N GLU A 625 36.14 -16.71 -45.90
CA GLU A 625 35.74 -17.05 -44.53
C GLU A 625 34.27 -17.51 -44.49
N VAL A 626 33.99 -18.47 -43.61
CA VAL A 626 32.65 -19.03 -43.39
C VAL A 626 32.22 -18.86 -41.94
N GLY A 627 30.93 -18.64 -41.74
CA GLY A 627 30.32 -18.76 -40.43
C GLY A 627 30.50 -20.16 -39.85
N LEU A 628 30.57 -20.27 -38.53
CA LEU A 628 30.88 -21.52 -37.82
C LEU A 628 29.90 -22.67 -38.11
N LEU A 629 28.67 -22.36 -38.55
CA LEU A 629 27.62 -23.32 -38.91
C LEU A 629 27.29 -23.32 -40.42
N PHE A 630 28.21 -22.81 -41.25
CA PHE A 630 28.07 -22.87 -42.70
C PHE A 630 27.86 -24.31 -43.19
N GLY A 631 26.85 -24.51 -44.05
CA GLY A 631 26.47 -25.83 -44.55
C GLY A 631 25.79 -26.76 -43.54
N SER A 632 25.42 -26.28 -42.35
CA SER A 632 24.70 -27.11 -41.38
C SER A 632 23.28 -27.43 -41.85
N THR A 633 22.84 -28.67 -41.66
CA THR A 633 21.48 -29.11 -42.04
C THR A 633 20.41 -28.56 -41.10
N GLU A 634 20.80 -28.22 -39.88
CA GLU A 634 19.96 -27.74 -38.79
C GLU A 634 19.48 -26.31 -39.11
N THR A 635 20.36 -25.41 -39.53
CA THR A 635 19.99 -24.04 -39.92
C THR A 635 19.07 -24.02 -41.14
N LEU A 636 19.35 -24.87 -42.15
CA LEU A 636 18.49 -25.03 -43.32
C LEU A 636 17.09 -25.57 -42.96
N ARG A 637 17.00 -26.55 -42.04
CA ARG A 637 15.70 -27.05 -41.56
C ARG A 637 14.91 -25.96 -40.84
N MET A 638 15.57 -25.17 -39.99
CA MET A 638 14.94 -24.05 -39.30
C MET A 638 14.40 -23.01 -40.28
N GLN A 639 15.22 -22.51 -41.22
CA GLN A 639 14.79 -21.54 -42.24
C GLN A 639 13.58 -22.04 -43.03
N ASN A 640 13.62 -23.28 -43.51
CA ASN A 640 12.51 -23.86 -44.28
C ASN A 640 11.26 -24.08 -43.42
N GLY A 641 11.42 -24.50 -42.16
CA GLY A 641 10.31 -24.75 -41.25
C GLY A 641 9.57 -23.47 -40.87
N TYR A 642 10.31 -22.44 -40.44
CA TYR A 642 9.71 -21.14 -40.12
C TYR A 642 9.16 -20.46 -41.36
N GLY A 643 9.88 -20.48 -42.49
CA GLY A 643 9.39 -19.93 -43.75
C GLY A 643 8.07 -20.58 -44.21
N ARG A 644 7.95 -21.91 -44.09
CA ARG A 644 6.70 -22.63 -44.38
C ARG A 644 5.58 -22.27 -43.41
N LEU A 645 5.87 -22.16 -42.13
CA LEU A 645 4.88 -21.80 -41.12
C LEU A 645 4.34 -20.38 -41.36
N LEU A 646 5.23 -19.41 -41.58
CA LEU A 646 4.88 -18.00 -41.80
C LEU A 646 4.13 -17.77 -43.13
N THR A 647 4.32 -18.65 -44.11
CA THR A 647 3.60 -18.61 -45.40
C THR A 647 2.41 -19.59 -45.46
N SER A 648 2.17 -20.33 -44.37
CA SER A 648 1.09 -21.29 -44.31
C SER A 648 -0.28 -20.61 -44.30
N ARG A 649 -1.31 -21.37 -44.72
CA ARG A 649 -2.70 -20.94 -44.57
C ARG A 649 -3.36 -21.67 -43.41
N ILE A 650 -3.88 -20.92 -42.46
CA ILE A 650 -4.69 -21.43 -41.37
C ILE A 650 -6.14 -21.42 -41.84
N ARG A 651 -6.74 -22.59 -42.01
CA ARG A 651 -8.13 -22.72 -42.46
C ARG A 651 -9.07 -22.53 -41.27
N GLY A 652 -10.27 -21.99 -41.45
CA GLY A 652 -11.31 -21.98 -40.42
C GLY A 652 -11.37 -20.72 -39.54
N SER A 653 -10.69 -19.65 -39.96
CA SER A 653 -10.83 -18.28 -39.47
C SER A 653 -11.10 -17.34 -40.67
N SER A 654 -11.65 -16.15 -40.42
CA SER A 654 -11.87 -15.11 -41.44
C SER A 654 -10.54 -14.68 -42.07
N PHE A 655 -9.49 -14.56 -41.25
CA PHE A 655 -8.11 -14.38 -41.69
C PHE A 655 -7.40 -15.72 -41.82
N GLN A 656 -6.82 -16.01 -42.99
CA GLN A 656 -6.16 -17.29 -43.26
C GLN A 656 -4.64 -17.19 -43.36
N SER A 657 -4.06 -15.97 -43.38
CA SER A 657 -2.61 -15.76 -43.54
C SER A 657 -2.13 -14.52 -42.80
N LEU A 658 -0.85 -14.53 -42.38
CA LEU A 658 -0.21 -13.38 -41.72
C LEU A 658 -0.31 -12.09 -42.53
N ALA A 659 -0.24 -12.20 -43.87
CA ALA A 659 -0.32 -11.05 -44.77
C ALA A 659 -1.68 -10.32 -44.69
N GLN A 660 -2.78 -11.03 -44.41
CA GLN A 660 -4.10 -10.43 -44.23
C GLN A 660 -4.22 -9.70 -42.89
N VAL A 661 -3.44 -10.13 -41.89
CA VAL A 661 -3.34 -9.50 -40.56
C VAL A 661 -2.24 -8.41 -40.54
N GLY A 662 -1.71 -8.00 -41.71
CA GLY A 662 -0.73 -6.92 -41.81
C GLY A 662 0.73 -7.32 -41.55
N VAL A 663 1.05 -8.61 -41.42
CA VAL A 663 2.43 -9.10 -41.20
C VAL A 663 2.96 -9.76 -42.47
N ARG A 664 4.09 -9.28 -43.00
CA ARG A 664 4.66 -9.77 -44.27
C ARG A 664 6.12 -10.16 -44.14
N LEU A 665 6.53 -11.15 -44.93
CA LEU A 665 7.93 -11.50 -45.13
C LEU A 665 8.53 -10.57 -46.20
N ASP A 666 9.74 -10.06 -45.98
CA ASP A 666 10.51 -9.34 -47.00
C ASP A 666 11.42 -10.28 -47.82
N GLU A 667 12.15 -9.71 -48.78
CA GLU A 667 13.06 -10.46 -49.66
C GLU A 667 14.22 -11.14 -48.90
N THR A 668 14.54 -10.67 -47.69
CA THR A 668 15.59 -11.21 -46.82
C THR A 668 15.10 -12.29 -45.85
N GLY A 669 13.79 -12.58 -45.88
CA GLY A 669 13.16 -13.55 -45.00
C GLY A 669 12.82 -13.00 -43.62
N LYS A 670 12.87 -11.67 -43.42
CA LYS A 670 12.48 -10.99 -42.17
C LYS A 670 11.00 -10.59 -42.18
N LEU A 671 10.42 -10.45 -41.00
CA LEU A 671 9.05 -9.98 -40.80
C LEU A 671 8.99 -8.45 -40.71
N LYS A 672 8.06 -7.88 -41.47
CA LYS A 672 7.65 -6.47 -41.41
C LYS A 672 6.18 -6.39 -41.01
N VAL A 673 5.90 -5.59 -39.98
CA VAL A 673 4.54 -5.34 -39.48
C VAL A 673 4.03 -4.01 -40.06
N ASP A 674 2.87 -4.05 -40.70
CA ASP A 674 2.12 -2.88 -41.18
C ASP A 674 1.03 -2.57 -40.14
N GLU A 675 1.31 -1.59 -39.27
CA GLU A 675 0.44 -1.23 -38.14
C GLU A 675 -0.94 -0.77 -38.61
N THR A 676 -1.01 -0.02 -39.71
CA THR A 676 -2.27 0.50 -40.24
C THR A 676 -3.16 -0.66 -40.70
N LYS A 677 -2.60 -1.65 -41.40
CA LYS A 677 -3.35 -2.84 -41.80
C LYS A 677 -3.71 -3.75 -40.63
N LEU A 678 -2.81 -3.90 -39.66
CA LEU A 678 -3.06 -4.71 -38.48
C LEU A 678 -4.20 -4.10 -37.64
N LYS A 679 -4.18 -2.79 -37.41
CA LYS A 679 -5.29 -2.08 -36.73
C LYS A 679 -6.60 -2.19 -37.51
N ALA A 680 -6.56 -2.07 -38.84
CA ALA A 680 -7.75 -2.26 -39.66
C ALA A 680 -8.33 -3.68 -39.56
N ALA A 681 -7.49 -4.72 -39.57
CA ALA A 681 -7.92 -6.09 -39.41
C ALA A 681 -8.53 -6.36 -38.01
N LEU A 682 -7.93 -5.78 -36.96
CA LEU A 682 -8.46 -5.86 -35.59
C LEU A 682 -9.81 -5.14 -35.44
N ALA A 683 -10.00 -4.01 -36.12
CA ALA A 683 -11.26 -3.27 -36.12
C ALA A 683 -12.36 -3.96 -36.96
N GLU A 684 -11.99 -4.69 -38.02
CA GLU A 684 -12.93 -5.43 -38.85
C GLU A 684 -13.49 -6.67 -38.15
N ASP A 685 -12.62 -7.50 -37.56
CA ASP A 685 -13.02 -8.75 -36.91
C ASP A 685 -11.95 -9.21 -35.89
N LEU A 686 -12.02 -8.69 -34.66
CA LEU A 686 -11.11 -9.03 -33.58
C LEU A 686 -11.14 -10.52 -33.23
N GLU A 687 -12.32 -11.13 -33.19
CA GLU A 687 -12.49 -12.55 -32.89
C GLU A 687 -11.83 -13.41 -33.98
N GLY A 688 -11.95 -13.01 -35.25
CA GLY A 688 -11.27 -13.64 -36.37
C GLY A 688 -9.75 -13.61 -36.26
N VAL A 689 -9.17 -12.48 -35.80
CA VAL A 689 -7.73 -12.37 -35.54
C VAL A 689 -7.32 -13.23 -34.35
N GLU A 690 -8.09 -13.24 -33.26
CA GLU A 690 -7.84 -14.12 -32.11
C GLU A 690 -7.85 -15.59 -32.55
N GLN A 691 -8.86 -16.03 -33.31
CA GLN A 691 -8.94 -17.40 -33.82
C GLN A 691 -7.76 -17.73 -34.74
N PHE A 692 -7.31 -16.80 -35.58
CA PHE A 692 -6.12 -17.04 -36.42
C PHE A 692 -4.88 -17.42 -35.59
N PHE A 693 -4.64 -16.73 -34.47
CA PHE A 693 -3.51 -17.01 -33.59
C PHE A 693 -3.76 -18.18 -32.62
N ASN A 694 -4.97 -18.27 -32.05
CA ASN A 694 -5.28 -19.01 -30.83
C ASN A 694 -6.41 -20.02 -30.97
N ARG A 695 -6.87 -20.33 -32.19
CA ARG A 695 -7.93 -21.31 -32.38
C ARG A 695 -7.55 -22.65 -31.76
N LYS A 696 -8.47 -23.17 -30.95
CA LYS A 696 -8.34 -24.48 -30.33
C LYS A 696 -8.98 -25.58 -31.17
N ASP A 697 -8.39 -26.77 -31.10
CA ASP A 697 -8.98 -27.99 -31.61
C ASP A 697 -10.13 -28.42 -30.68
N PRO A 698 -11.34 -28.64 -31.20
CA PRO A 698 -12.51 -28.94 -30.38
C PRO A 698 -12.43 -30.29 -29.65
N THR A 699 -11.51 -31.18 -30.03
CA THR A 699 -11.37 -32.52 -29.45
C THR A 699 -10.21 -32.62 -28.46
N THR A 700 -9.12 -31.87 -28.68
CA THR A 700 -7.90 -31.99 -27.86
C THR A 700 -7.61 -30.75 -27.01
N ASP A 701 -8.40 -29.67 -27.15
CA ASP A 701 -8.17 -28.34 -26.54
C ASP A 701 -6.80 -27.72 -26.87
N LYS A 702 -6.05 -28.32 -27.81
CA LYS A 702 -4.75 -27.81 -28.25
C LYS A 702 -4.94 -26.61 -29.17
N ASN A 703 -4.08 -25.62 -29.03
CA ASN A 703 -4.01 -24.51 -29.98
C ASN A 703 -3.52 -25.04 -31.35
N ILE A 704 -4.39 -24.97 -32.36
CA ILE A 704 -4.11 -25.31 -33.77
C ILE A 704 -4.00 -24.07 -34.66
N GLY A 705 -4.08 -22.87 -34.06
CA GLY A 705 -3.76 -21.59 -34.67
C GLY A 705 -2.26 -21.39 -34.85
N MET A 706 -1.88 -20.17 -35.27
CA MET A 706 -0.49 -19.83 -35.60
C MET A 706 0.45 -20.04 -34.40
N VAL A 707 0.02 -19.64 -33.20
CA VAL A 707 0.84 -19.73 -31.98
C VAL A 707 1.09 -21.19 -31.59
N GLY A 708 0.07 -22.03 -31.69
CA GLY A 708 0.22 -23.47 -31.42
C GLY A 708 1.18 -24.16 -32.40
N GLN A 709 1.02 -23.91 -33.69
CA GLN A 709 1.92 -24.45 -34.72
C GLN A 709 3.36 -23.93 -34.60
N LEU A 710 3.52 -22.67 -34.15
CA LEU A 710 4.82 -22.09 -33.82
C LEU A 710 5.46 -22.79 -32.63
N SER A 711 4.70 -23.01 -31.55
CA SER A 711 5.21 -23.72 -30.37
C SER A 711 5.65 -25.13 -30.71
N ASP A 712 4.82 -25.88 -31.46
CA ASP A 712 5.16 -27.23 -31.93
C ASP A 712 6.46 -27.25 -32.76
N LEU A 713 6.67 -26.22 -33.59
CA LEU A 713 7.87 -26.09 -34.40
C LEU A 713 9.11 -25.75 -33.54
N ALA A 714 8.95 -24.82 -32.60
CA ALA A 714 10.01 -24.44 -31.69
C ALA A 714 10.43 -25.61 -30.78
N ASP A 715 9.47 -26.39 -30.27
CA ASP A 715 9.74 -27.56 -29.44
C ASP A 715 10.50 -28.65 -30.22
N ARG A 716 10.20 -28.84 -31.51
CA ARG A 716 10.98 -29.76 -32.37
C ARG A 716 12.44 -29.33 -32.52
N TYR A 717 12.73 -28.04 -32.46
CA TYR A 717 14.07 -27.50 -32.65
C TYR A 717 14.84 -27.34 -31.34
N ALA A 718 14.21 -26.74 -30.32
CA ALA A 718 14.83 -26.33 -29.07
C ALA A 718 14.16 -26.94 -27.82
N GLY A 719 13.14 -27.78 -27.97
CA GLY A 719 12.44 -28.40 -26.84
C GLY A 719 13.34 -29.33 -26.04
N THR A 720 13.12 -29.38 -24.72
CA THR A 720 13.91 -30.15 -23.75
C THR A 720 13.83 -31.67 -24.00
N ASN A 721 12.71 -32.13 -24.54
CA ASN A 721 12.48 -33.53 -24.87
C ASN A 721 12.78 -33.79 -26.35
N ASN A 722 14.04 -34.11 -26.65
CA ASN A 722 14.50 -34.57 -27.97
C ASN A 722 14.54 -33.49 -29.08
N GLY A 723 14.73 -32.22 -28.71
CA GLY A 723 14.94 -31.13 -29.67
C GLY A 723 16.18 -31.31 -30.55
N MET A 724 16.09 -30.90 -31.82
CA MET A 724 17.18 -31.04 -32.81
C MET A 724 18.49 -30.37 -32.35
N LEU A 725 18.43 -29.15 -31.80
CA LEU A 725 19.60 -28.38 -31.36
C LEU A 725 20.23 -28.96 -30.08
N ILE A 726 19.41 -29.55 -29.21
CA ILE A 726 19.91 -30.29 -28.04
C ILE A 726 20.68 -31.53 -28.49
N ASN A 727 20.10 -32.31 -29.42
CA ASN A 727 20.77 -33.48 -30.00
C ASN A 727 22.08 -33.10 -30.72
N LYS A 728 22.11 -31.95 -31.39
CA LYS A 728 23.35 -31.40 -31.98
C LYS A 728 24.37 -31.07 -30.90
N THR A 729 23.97 -30.42 -29.82
CA THR A 729 24.83 -30.09 -28.68
C THR A 729 25.43 -31.34 -28.05
N LEU A 730 24.64 -32.38 -27.81
CA LEU A 730 25.11 -33.68 -27.32
C LEU A 730 26.13 -34.32 -28.27
N THR A 731 25.89 -34.22 -29.57
CA THR A 731 26.83 -34.73 -30.59
C THR A 731 28.17 -33.99 -30.55
N LEU A 732 28.15 -32.66 -30.42
CA LEU A 732 29.35 -31.83 -30.32
C LEU A 732 30.12 -32.12 -29.02
N ASN A 733 29.43 -32.26 -27.88
CA ASN A 733 30.04 -32.66 -26.60
C ASN A 733 30.77 -34.00 -26.72
N ASN A 734 30.10 -35.02 -27.26
CA ASN A 734 30.71 -36.33 -27.47
C ASN A 734 31.92 -36.30 -28.43
N GLN A 735 32.03 -35.30 -29.31
CA GLN A 735 33.20 -35.09 -30.15
C GLN A 735 34.32 -34.37 -29.41
N LEU A 736 33.99 -33.39 -28.56
CA LEU A 736 34.95 -32.72 -27.68
C LEU A 736 35.59 -33.71 -26.71
N ASP A 737 34.79 -34.55 -26.04
CA ASP A 737 35.29 -35.54 -25.09
C ASP A 737 36.26 -36.51 -25.76
N ARG A 738 35.87 -37.07 -26.91
CA ARG A 738 36.74 -37.96 -27.72
C ARG A 738 38.02 -37.27 -28.19
N ASN A 739 37.95 -35.98 -28.56
CA ASN A 739 39.14 -35.23 -28.94
C ASN A 739 40.03 -34.93 -27.72
N GLY A 740 39.44 -34.62 -26.57
CA GLY A 740 40.12 -34.40 -25.29
C GLY A 740 40.90 -35.64 -24.85
N GLU A 741 40.27 -36.81 -24.89
CA GLU A 741 40.93 -38.09 -24.61
C GLU A 741 42.14 -38.34 -25.53
N ARG A 742 41.98 -38.07 -26.84
CA ARG A 742 43.07 -38.20 -27.82
C ARG A 742 44.20 -37.21 -27.57
N VAL A 743 43.89 -35.97 -27.21
CA VAL A 743 44.88 -34.94 -26.85
C VAL A 743 45.64 -35.37 -25.59
N SER A 744 44.96 -35.86 -24.56
CA SER A 744 45.58 -36.38 -23.34
C SER A 744 46.53 -37.55 -23.64
N ALA A 745 46.11 -38.50 -24.48
CA ALA A 745 46.96 -39.62 -24.91
C ALA A 745 48.18 -39.13 -25.72
N MET A 746 48.01 -38.13 -26.59
CA MET A 746 49.12 -37.52 -27.34
C MET A 746 50.09 -36.77 -26.41
N ASN A 747 49.60 -36.03 -25.43
CA ASN A 747 50.44 -35.33 -24.45
C ASN A 747 51.32 -36.31 -23.66
N LEU A 748 50.76 -37.44 -23.23
CA LEU A 748 51.51 -38.47 -22.51
C LEU A 748 52.61 -39.11 -23.38
N ARG A 749 52.30 -39.37 -24.67
CA ARG A 749 53.29 -39.85 -25.64
C ARG A 749 54.39 -38.82 -25.92
N LEU A 750 54.02 -37.55 -26.09
CA LEU A 750 54.96 -36.46 -26.32
C LEU A 750 55.88 -36.27 -25.11
N ALA A 751 55.36 -36.35 -23.89
CA ALA A 751 56.17 -36.28 -22.67
C ALA A 751 57.20 -37.43 -22.59
N ALA A 752 56.77 -38.67 -22.86
CA ALA A 752 57.67 -39.82 -22.89
C ALA A 752 58.71 -39.73 -24.03
N GLN A 753 58.32 -39.21 -25.19
CA GLN A 753 59.23 -38.98 -26.31
C GLN A 753 60.28 -37.91 -25.98
N ARG A 754 59.88 -36.82 -25.34
CA ARG A 754 60.79 -35.77 -24.87
C ARG A 754 61.84 -36.32 -23.91
N GLU A 755 61.40 -37.08 -22.90
CA GLU A 755 62.30 -37.71 -21.93
C GLU A 755 63.29 -38.67 -22.61
N ARG A 756 62.80 -39.52 -23.53
CA ARG A 756 63.65 -40.44 -24.28
C ARG A 756 64.66 -39.70 -25.17
N LEU A 757 64.25 -38.61 -25.84
CA LEU A 757 65.14 -37.80 -26.65
C LEU A 757 66.23 -37.18 -25.78
N LEU A 758 65.86 -36.56 -24.64
CA LEU A 758 66.83 -35.99 -23.69
C LEU A 758 67.83 -37.04 -23.20
N GLN A 759 67.36 -38.23 -22.80
CA GLN A 759 68.23 -39.32 -22.38
C GLN A 759 69.19 -39.78 -23.48
N ASN A 760 68.72 -39.91 -24.73
CA ASN A 760 69.57 -40.25 -25.87
C ASN A 760 70.63 -39.17 -26.12
N TYR A 761 70.27 -37.89 -26.08
CA TYR A 761 71.22 -36.79 -26.24
C TYR A 761 72.25 -36.74 -25.11
N TYR A 762 71.84 -36.96 -23.86
CA TYR A 762 72.77 -37.05 -22.73
C TYR A 762 73.69 -38.27 -22.81
N ALA A 763 73.20 -39.41 -23.27
CA ALA A 763 74.02 -40.61 -23.49
C ALA A 763 75.02 -40.40 -24.65
N MET A 764 74.60 -39.70 -25.71
CA MET A 764 75.49 -39.30 -26.80
C MET A 764 76.58 -38.33 -26.33
N GLU A 765 76.24 -37.32 -25.51
CA GLU A 765 77.24 -36.43 -24.90
C GLU A 765 78.25 -37.20 -24.04
N GLU A 766 77.78 -38.16 -23.23
CA GLU A 766 78.66 -38.98 -22.41
C GLU A 766 79.58 -39.86 -23.27
N ALA A 767 79.07 -40.42 -24.36
CA ALA A 767 79.85 -41.19 -25.32
C ALA A 767 80.89 -40.33 -26.06
N ILE A 768 80.50 -39.12 -26.51
CA ILE A 768 81.40 -38.17 -27.16
C ILE A 768 82.48 -37.68 -26.18
N GLY A 769 82.13 -37.43 -24.91
CA GLY A 769 83.08 -37.11 -23.85
C GLY A 769 84.12 -38.21 -23.64
N LYS A 770 83.68 -39.48 -23.62
CA LYS A 770 84.59 -40.64 -23.56
C LYS A 770 85.48 -40.72 -24.81
N ILE A 771 84.93 -40.52 -26.00
CA ILE A 771 85.69 -40.52 -27.26
C ILE A 771 86.74 -39.40 -27.28
N GLN A 772 86.39 -38.18 -26.88
CA GLN A 772 87.33 -37.06 -26.80
C GLN A 772 88.43 -37.34 -25.77
N SER A 773 88.08 -37.87 -24.59
CA SER A 773 89.08 -38.27 -23.59
C SER A 773 90.04 -39.35 -24.12
N ASN A 774 89.52 -40.36 -24.83
CA ASN A 774 90.33 -41.41 -25.46
C ASN A 774 91.20 -40.86 -26.61
N SER A 775 90.70 -39.87 -27.36
CA SER A 775 91.46 -39.18 -28.41
C SER A 775 92.59 -38.32 -27.84
N SER A 776 92.37 -37.63 -26.71
CA SER A 776 93.43 -36.94 -25.97
C SER A 776 94.47 -37.91 -25.43
N TYR A 777 94.04 -39.08 -24.92
CA TYR A 777 94.96 -40.16 -24.53
C TYR A 777 95.77 -40.68 -25.73
N ALA A 778 95.15 -40.90 -26.88
CA ALA A 778 95.83 -41.38 -28.09
C ALA A 778 96.78 -40.32 -28.70
N SER A 779 96.42 -39.05 -28.66
CA SER A 779 97.26 -37.93 -29.14
C SER A 779 98.44 -37.64 -28.20
N GLY A 780 98.37 -38.08 -26.95
CA GLY A 780 99.50 -38.07 -26.00
C GLY A 780 100.56 -39.15 -26.28
N ILE A 781 100.28 -40.11 -27.17
CA ILE A 781 101.24 -41.13 -27.60
C ILE A 781 102.07 -40.54 -28.76
N SER A 782 103.09 -39.76 -28.43
CA SER A 782 104.13 -39.35 -29.39
C SER A 782 105.06 -40.52 -29.72
N TYR A 783 105.37 -40.68 -31.00
CA TYR A 783 106.29 -41.69 -31.52
C TYR A 783 107.71 -41.47 -30.98
N ILE A 784 108.15 -42.32 -30.06
CA ILE A 784 109.56 -42.45 -29.68
C ILE A 784 110.22 -43.34 -30.73
N GLY A 785 110.68 -42.73 -31.81
CA GLY A 785 111.69 -43.32 -32.69
C GLY A 785 113.06 -43.08 -32.08
N PHE A 786 113.73 -44.19 -31.75
CA PHE A 786 115.07 -44.27 -31.17
C PHE A 786 116.16 -43.65 -32.08
N GLU A 787 117.15 -43.03 -31.41
CA GLU A 787 118.54 -42.67 -31.81
C GLU A 787 118.86 -42.23 -33.25
#